data_AF-A0AAV6JTQ3-F1
#
_entry.id   AF-A0AAV6JTQ3-F1
#
_cell.length_a   1.000
_cell.length_b   1.000
_cell.length_c   1.000
_cell.angle_alpha   90.00
_cell.angle_beta   90.00
_cell.angle_gamma   90.00
#
_symmetry.space_group_name_H-M   'P 1'
#
loop_
_entity.id
_entity.type
_entity.pdbx_description
1 polymer ?
#
loop_
_entity_poly.entity_id
_entity_poly.type
_entity_poly.pdbx_seq_one_letter_code
_entity_poly.pdbx_strand_id
1 'polypeptide(L)'
;MSWWWAGAVGAARSVALVIGVTGIVGNSLAEILPLSDTPGGPWKVYGVARRPRPAWNADHPVEYIQCDVLDEKDVVSKLSPLTDITHIFYVTWADRSNEVENCEVNGDMLRNVLTAVIPNAANLRHICLQTGHKHYVGPFEAIVSGKIQPHDPPFEENLPRLDYPNFYYTLEDIVFEESAKRDGLMWSVHRPGAIFGFSPLSMMNIIGTLCVYAAICKYENKPLKFPGSKACWNSLNVASDADLIAEQQIWSAVDPYGKNEAFDITNGDVFKWKHLWKILAEQFEVEYEEFDEREARVSLGEMMKDKGPVWDQIVRENELVPTNLEEVGVWWFADFTLGIEGAVDNMNKSKEHGFLGFRNTKKSFKKFDEDDLPKTYESVALIVGVTGIVGNSLAEILPLSDTPGGPWKVYGVARRPQPSWSADHPVQYIQCDVSDETETLSKLSPLTDVTHIFWVTWANRPTESECCHANGAMLRHVLSAVVPNAPSLRHVCLQTGHKHYIGPFETFGKLKPHDPPFTEDMPRLNAPNFYHTLEDILLETAAGRREQTLTWSVHRPALIFGFSPHSMMNLIGTLCVYAAICKYENTPLKFPGTPAAWNCYSVVSDADLIAEHQIWAAVDPNAKNEAFNCSNGDVFKWKHLWRILAEQFGVEYVEFDEREERVSMVERMKGKERVWEEIVKAEGLAPTKLEEVAVWWFVDVILGGECMLDSMNKSKEHGFLGFRNTGTSLVSWIDKMKGYKIIPRNDLIKEYEQEEPPKSYKSVALVVGVTGIVGNSLAQVLPLSGTPGGPWKVYGVARRPRPAWTANHPLRYIQCDVSNEEDATAKLSPLADVTHIFYVSWMGSEDCDVNGTMFHNVLKSVIPYAPNLRHICLQTGIKHYFGLFESYGKIQKHESPFLEDVPRLNTKNFYYNLEDILFREAEKKENLTWSVHRPSLVFGFSPYSLMNVIGALCVYAAICKHEKKPLTYPGTKASWDCYADAADAELIAEHQIWAAVDPGAKNDAYNCTNGDVFKWKQMWELLAQEFGVELVGYEEGQEQRSLEEMMKDKGPVWDAIVRENGLLGTKLEEVAPWWFADIVFCSEDLLSSMNKNRKHGFLGFRDSKKSFVSWIEKMRENKIVP
;
A
#
# COMPACT_ATOMS: atom_id res chain seq x y z
N MET A 1 7.06 7.11 7.89
CA MET A 1 5.71 6.93 7.32
C MET A 1 5.76 7.49 5.91
N SER A 2 5.71 6.66 4.86
CA SER A 2 5.71 7.10 3.45
C SER A 2 4.27 7.23 2.95
N TRP A 3 3.95 8.38 2.37
CA TRP A 3 2.62 8.75 1.90
C TRP A 3 2.31 8.09 0.56
N TRP A 4 1.42 7.09 0.54
CA TRP A 4 1.00 6.38 -0.69
C TRP A 4 -0.07 7.13 -1.48
N TRP A 5 0.19 8.39 -1.84
CA TRP A 5 -0.70 9.21 -2.67
C TRP A 5 0.09 9.95 -3.77
N ALA A 6 0.12 9.38 -4.97
CA ALA A 6 0.61 10.05 -6.17
C ALA A 6 -0.53 10.87 -6.81
N GLY A 7 -0.80 12.04 -6.25
CA GLY A 7 -1.78 13.00 -6.75
C GLY A 7 -1.31 14.44 -6.51
N ALA A 8 -0.41 14.94 -7.36
CA ALA A 8 0.08 16.31 -7.27
C ALA A 8 -1.03 17.34 -7.56
N VAL A 9 -1.60 17.91 -6.50
CA VAL A 9 -2.35 19.18 -6.57
C VAL A 9 -1.34 20.32 -6.41
N GLY A 10 -1.09 21.04 -7.51
CA GLY A 10 -0.06 22.06 -7.57
C GLY A 10 -0.29 23.30 -6.70
N ALA A 11 0.83 23.79 -6.17
CA ALA A 11 1.27 25.20 -6.15
C ALA A 11 0.30 26.28 -5.64
N ALA A 12 -0.25 26.10 -4.45
CA ALA A 12 -0.42 27.22 -3.52
C ALA A 12 0.18 26.80 -2.17
N ARG A 13 1.00 27.65 -1.56
CA ARG A 13 1.56 27.39 -0.24
C ARG A 13 0.41 27.32 0.77
N SER A 14 0.06 26.12 1.20
CA SER A 14 -1.04 25.93 2.13
C SER A 14 -0.63 26.42 3.51
N VAL A 15 -1.54 27.15 4.14
CA VAL A 15 -1.43 27.65 5.51
C VAL A 15 -2.51 26.98 6.34
N ALA A 16 -2.09 26.18 7.31
CA ALA A 16 -2.95 25.47 8.25
C ALA A 16 -3.13 26.27 9.53
N LEU A 17 -4.38 26.42 9.98
CA LEU A 17 -4.71 26.82 11.34
C LEU A 17 -5.15 25.57 12.11
N VAL A 18 -4.31 25.08 13.03
CA VAL A 18 -4.60 23.89 13.85
C VAL A 18 -5.13 24.34 15.21
N ILE A 19 -6.44 24.18 15.44
CA ILE A 19 -7.07 24.47 16.73
C ILE A 19 -7.00 23.22 17.61
N GLY A 20 -6.26 23.30 18.71
CA GLY A 20 -5.96 22.15 19.57
C GLY A 20 -4.58 21.54 19.32
N VAL A 21 -3.60 22.34 18.92
CA VAL A 21 -2.25 21.87 18.47
C VAL A 21 -1.49 21.04 19.52
N THR A 22 -1.81 21.18 20.80
CA THR A 22 -1.21 20.39 21.89
C THR A 22 -2.04 19.16 22.29
N GLY A 23 -3.12 18.86 21.56
CA GLY A 23 -3.91 17.63 21.74
C GLY A 23 -3.30 16.46 20.98
N ILE A 24 -3.86 15.25 21.16
CA ILE A 24 -3.29 14.01 20.59
C ILE A 24 -3.10 14.11 19.06
N VAL A 25 -4.17 14.40 18.30
CA VAL A 25 -4.10 14.55 16.84
C VAL A 25 -3.49 15.89 16.43
N GLY A 26 -3.71 16.95 17.23
CA GLY A 26 -3.09 18.26 16.99
C GLY A 26 -1.57 18.23 17.00
N ASN A 27 -0.98 17.39 17.87
CA ASN A 27 0.46 17.18 17.93
C ASN A 27 0.96 16.48 16.66
N SER A 28 0.30 15.39 16.24
CA SER A 28 0.60 14.72 14.97
C SER A 28 0.49 15.65 13.77
N LEU A 29 -0.55 16.49 13.69
CA LEU A 29 -0.69 17.52 12.65
C LEU A 29 0.46 18.54 12.70
N ALA A 30 0.84 19.00 13.89
CA ALA A 30 1.94 19.95 14.08
C ALA A 30 3.28 19.41 13.58
N GLU A 31 3.45 18.09 13.64
CA GLU A 31 4.66 17.39 13.23
C GLU A 31 4.65 17.02 11.76
N ILE A 32 3.48 16.61 11.24
CA ILE A 32 3.31 16.15 9.86
C ILE A 32 3.14 17.30 8.88
N LEU A 33 2.22 18.24 9.11
CA LEU A 33 1.90 19.33 8.15
C LEU A 33 3.15 20.08 7.63
N PRO A 34 4.16 20.41 8.46
CA PRO A 34 5.34 21.11 7.99
C PRO A 34 6.29 20.26 7.13
N LEU A 35 6.12 18.93 7.11
CA LEU A 35 6.95 18.05 6.29
C LEU A 35 6.71 18.35 4.82
N SER A 36 7.79 18.34 4.07
CA SER A 36 7.84 18.72 2.66
C SER A 36 7.19 17.71 1.72
N ASP A 37 7.10 16.45 2.12
CA ASP A 37 6.41 15.38 1.41
C ASP A 37 4.92 15.27 1.79
N THR A 38 4.44 16.14 2.69
CA THR A 38 3.02 16.16 3.07
C THR A 38 2.16 16.71 1.93
N PRO A 39 1.04 16.05 1.58
CA PRO A 39 0.14 16.55 0.54
C PRO A 39 -0.31 18.00 0.80
N GLY A 40 -0.20 18.86 -0.22
CA GLY A 40 -0.45 20.30 -0.11
C GLY A 40 0.61 21.11 0.64
N GLY A 41 1.71 20.47 1.05
CA GLY A 41 2.79 21.04 1.84
C GLY A 41 4.01 21.52 1.03
N PRO A 42 5.12 21.89 1.72
CA PRO A 42 5.20 22.04 3.16
C PRO A 42 4.25 23.16 3.64
N TRP A 43 3.47 22.86 4.68
CA TRP A 43 2.48 23.79 5.19
C TRP A 43 3.14 24.81 6.12
N LYS A 44 2.70 26.07 6.03
CA LYS A 44 2.88 27.00 7.15
C LYS A 44 1.83 26.67 8.20
N VAL A 45 2.23 26.47 9.45
CA VAL A 45 1.31 26.02 10.51
C VAL A 45 1.18 27.06 11.61
N TYR A 46 -0.04 27.55 11.81
CA TYR A 46 -0.45 28.27 13.00
C TYR A 46 -1.05 27.28 14.00
N GLY A 47 -0.37 27.07 15.12
CA GLY A 47 -0.80 26.15 16.17
C GLY A 47 -1.50 26.91 17.29
N VAL A 48 -2.78 26.64 17.54
CA VAL A 48 -3.56 27.33 18.59
C VAL A 48 -3.85 26.40 19.75
N ALA A 49 -3.54 26.84 20.96
CA ALA A 49 -3.94 26.17 22.19
C ALA A 49 -4.04 27.16 23.36
N ARG A 50 -4.85 26.83 24.38
CA ARG A 50 -5.12 27.70 25.53
C ARG A 50 -3.91 27.88 26.47
N ARG A 51 -3.13 26.81 26.66
CA ARG A 51 -1.97 26.80 27.57
C ARG A 51 -0.74 27.42 26.89
N PRO A 52 0.28 27.84 27.65
CA PRO A 52 1.60 28.15 27.09
C PRO A 52 2.16 26.94 26.35
N ARG A 53 3.03 27.18 25.37
CA ARG A 53 3.66 26.11 24.56
C ARG A 53 4.43 25.14 25.47
N PRO A 54 4.11 23.84 25.47
CA PRO A 54 4.80 22.88 26.31
C PRO A 54 6.18 22.52 25.73
N ALA A 55 7.12 22.13 26.61
CA ALA A 55 8.50 21.81 26.23
C ALA A 55 8.59 20.65 25.22
N TRP A 56 7.78 19.61 25.40
CA TRP A 56 7.73 18.45 24.49
C TRP A 56 7.19 18.77 23.08
N ASN A 57 6.61 19.96 22.89
CA ASN A 57 6.13 20.45 21.58
C ASN A 57 7.01 21.60 21.05
N ALA A 58 8.12 21.95 21.73
CA ALA A 58 8.90 23.15 21.44
C ALA A 58 9.61 23.08 20.08
N ASP A 59 10.02 21.90 19.66
CA ASP A 59 10.82 21.69 18.44
C ASP A 59 10.00 21.63 17.15
N HIS A 60 8.66 21.50 17.23
CA HIS A 60 7.84 21.52 16.02
C HIS A 60 7.89 22.90 15.34
N PRO A 61 7.97 22.98 14.00
CA PRO A 61 8.04 24.24 13.28
C PRO A 61 6.66 24.89 13.12
N VAL A 62 5.99 25.17 14.25
CA VAL A 62 4.67 25.81 14.33
C VAL A 62 4.76 27.23 14.90
N GLU A 63 4.01 28.15 14.31
CA GLU A 63 3.76 29.48 14.90
C GLU A 63 2.71 29.32 16.01
N TYR A 64 3.19 29.15 17.25
CA TYR A 64 2.34 28.89 18.40
C TYR A 64 1.61 30.14 18.87
N ILE A 65 0.29 30.05 18.95
CA ILE A 65 -0.60 31.11 19.42
C ILE A 65 -1.33 30.62 20.66
N GLN A 66 -0.95 31.19 21.80
CA GLN A 66 -1.69 30.96 23.03
C GLN A 66 -3.01 31.72 22.96
N CYS A 67 -4.14 31.02 22.80
CA CYS A 67 -5.48 31.63 22.67
C CYS A 67 -6.52 30.79 23.40
N ASP A 68 -7.37 31.43 24.22
CA ASP A 68 -8.55 30.77 24.77
C ASP A 68 -9.72 30.91 23.79
N VAL A 69 -10.06 29.82 23.09
CA VAL A 69 -11.14 29.86 22.09
C VAL A 69 -12.55 29.98 22.70
N LEU A 70 -12.66 29.90 24.04
CA LEU A 70 -13.87 30.24 24.78
C LEU A 70 -14.08 31.76 24.91
N ASP A 71 -13.02 32.57 24.82
CA ASP A 71 -13.10 34.02 24.93
C ASP A 71 -13.11 34.64 23.52
N GLU A 72 -14.29 35.04 23.06
CA GLU A 72 -14.49 35.70 21.76
C GLU A 72 -13.53 36.87 21.54
N LYS A 73 -13.25 37.69 22.58
CA LYS A 73 -12.35 38.85 22.43
C LYS A 73 -10.92 38.41 22.24
N ASP A 74 -10.49 37.37 22.96
CA ASP A 74 -9.16 36.79 22.81
C ASP A 74 -8.98 36.23 21.40
N VAL A 75 -9.96 35.45 20.92
CA VAL A 75 -10.00 34.89 19.56
C VAL A 75 -9.93 35.97 18.49
N VAL A 76 -10.78 37.00 18.58
CA VAL A 76 -10.78 38.10 17.61
C VAL A 76 -9.44 38.81 17.60
N SER A 77 -8.85 39.09 18.77
CA SER A 77 -7.58 39.80 18.88
C SER A 77 -6.40 39.02 18.29
N LYS A 78 -6.41 37.69 18.40
CA LYS A 78 -5.28 36.81 18.02
C LYS A 78 -5.42 36.17 16.65
N LEU A 79 -6.64 35.81 16.23
CA LEU A 79 -6.86 35.06 14.98
C LEU A 79 -7.29 35.94 13.81
N SER A 80 -8.00 37.06 14.03
CA SER A 80 -8.37 37.99 12.94
C SER A 80 -7.17 38.57 12.16
N PRO A 81 -5.99 38.79 12.77
CA PRO A 81 -4.80 39.22 12.02
C PRO A 81 -4.24 38.19 11.03
N LEU A 82 -4.64 36.91 11.14
CA LEU A 82 -4.14 35.81 10.31
C LEU A 82 -4.90 35.75 8.98
N THR A 83 -4.45 36.54 8.01
CA THR A 83 -5.16 36.72 6.72
C THR A 83 -4.78 35.71 5.64
N ASP A 84 -3.71 34.95 5.86
CA ASP A 84 -3.14 33.99 4.90
C ASP A 84 -3.64 32.55 5.07
N ILE A 85 -4.51 32.28 6.07
CA ILE A 85 -5.05 30.95 6.32
C ILE A 85 -5.77 30.39 5.09
N THR A 86 -5.49 29.12 4.79
CA THR A 86 -6.12 28.39 3.68
C THR A 86 -6.93 27.19 4.15
N HIS A 87 -6.55 26.54 5.25
CA HIS A 87 -7.29 25.41 5.79
C HIS A 87 -7.33 25.51 7.31
N ILE A 88 -8.45 25.09 7.91
CA ILE A 88 -8.63 25.00 9.36
C ILE A 88 -8.70 23.52 9.73
N PHE A 89 -7.89 23.09 10.69
CA PHE A 89 -7.97 21.77 11.31
C PHE A 89 -8.49 21.96 12.74
N TYR A 90 -9.75 21.58 12.98
CA TYR A 90 -10.40 21.73 14.28
C TYR A 90 -10.42 20.40 15.01
N VAL A 91 -9.49 20.24 15.97
CA VAL A 91 -9.22 18.98 16.68
C VAL A 91 -9.27 19.15 18.21
N THR A 92 -10.11 20.07 18.68
CA THR A 92 -10.27 20.38 20.12
C THR A 92 -11.73 20.36 20.55
N TRP A 93 -11.94 20.25 21.86
CA TRP A 93 -13.24 20.35 22.50
C TRP A 93 -13.08 20.75 23.97
N ALA A 94 -14.17 21.14 24.61
CA ALA A 94 -14.27 21.42 26.04
C ALA A 94 -15.34 20.54 26.68
N ASP A 95 -15.05 20.06 27.88
CA ASP A 95 -15.97 19.24 28.68
C ASP A 95 -16.88 20.10 29.57
N ARG A 96 -18.14 19.71 29.67
CA ARG A 96 -19.19 20.36 30.47
C ARG A 96 -20.04 19.31 31.19
N SER A 97 -20.89 19.79 32.10
CA SER A 97 -21.60 18.92 33.03
C SER A 97 -22.65 18.02 32.36
N ASN A 98 -23.14 18.41 31.19
CA ASN A 98 -24.12 17.67 30.42
C ASN A 98 -23.99 17.98 28.92
N GLU A 99 -24.65 17.17 28.10
CA GLU A 99 -24.50 17.29 26.65
C GLU A 99 -25.08 18.57 26.04
N VAL A 100 -26.13 19.13 26.61
CA VAL A 100 -26.71 20.39 26.12
C VAL A 100 -25.71 21.52 26.30
N GLU A 101 -25.08 21.61 27.47
CA GLU A 101 -23.99 22.55 27.71
C GLU A 101 -22.78 22.28 26.81
N ASN A 102 -22.46 21.01 26.51
CA ASN A 102 -21.41 20.69 25.54
C ASN A 102 -21.77 21.21 24.14
N CYS A 103 -23.04 21.09 23.71
CA CYS A 103 -23.51 21.62 22.42
C CYS A 103 -23.33 23.14 22.35
N GLU A 104 -23.77 23.86 23.39
CA GLU A 104 -23.66 25.32 23.47
C GLU A 104 -22.18 25.75 23.45
N VAL A 105 -21.39 25.25 24.38
CA VAL A 105 -20.00 25.70 24.59
C VAL A 105 -19.09 25.32 23.43
N ASN A 106 -19.15 24.08 22.93
CA ASN A 106 -18.30 23.67 21.81
C ASN A 106 -18.76 24.34 20.51
N GLY A 107 -20.06 24.57 20.36
CA GLY A 107 -20.61 25.36 19.26
C GLY A 107 -20.08 26.79 19.28
N ASP A 108 -20.10 27.45 20.44
CA ASP A 108 -19.55 28.80 20.62
C ASP A 108 -18.05 28.87 20.33
N MET A 109 -17.26 27.89 20.81
CA MET A 109 -15.82 27.81 20.49
C MET A 109 -15.55 27.77 18.99
N LEU A 110 -16.28 26.92 18.25
CA LEU A 110 -16.14 26.84 16.80
C LEU A 110 -16.62 28.12 16.10
N ARG A 111 -17.77 28.67 16.51
CA ARG A 111 -18.30 29.93 15.97
C ARG A 111 -17.34 31.10 16.19
N ASN A 112 -16.69 31.19 17.36
CA ASN A 112 -15.69 32.21 17.63
C ASN A 112 -14.53 32.14 16.62
N VAL A 113 -14.00 30.93 16.39
CA VAL A 113 -12.91 30.71 15.43
C VAL A 113 -13.35 31.06 14.01
N LEU A 114 -14.48 30.53 13.54
CA LEU A 114 -14.96 30.74 12.18
C LEU A 114 -15.33 32.21 11.92
N THR A 115 -15.97 32.88 12.88
CA THR A 115 -16.32 34.31 12.77
C THR A 115 -15.08 35.20 12.72
N ALA A 116 -14.01 34.84 13.42
CA ALA A 116 -12.75 35.58 13.36
C ALA A 116 -11.95 35.29 12.07
N VAL A 117 -11.97 34.06 11.55
CA VAL A 117 -11.10 33.66 10.43
C VAL A 117 -11.76 33.85 9.07
N ILE A 118 -13.01 33.42 8.88
CA ILE A 118 -13.68 33.41 7.56
C ILE A 118 -13.68 34.81 6.90
N PRO A 119 -14.05 35.92 7.60
CA PRO A 119 -14.07 37.24 6.98
C PRO A 119 -12.68 37.80 6.64
N ASN A 120 -11.63 37.33 7.32
CA ASN A 120 -10.27 37.86 7.21
C ASN A 120 -9.36 37.01 6.31
N ALA A 121 -9.65 35.72 6.14
CA ALA A 121 -8.89 34.79 5.32
C ALA A 121 -9.53 34.62 3.93
N ALA A 122 -9.19 35.50 2.99
CA ALA A 122 -9.76 35.50 1.63
C ALA A 122 -9.44 34.22 0.83
N ASN A 123 -8.39 33.49 1.20
CA ASN A 123 -7.96 32.25 0.54
C ASN A 123 -8.37 30.98 1.29
N LEU A 124 -9.21 31.07 2.32
CA LEU A 124 -9.74 29.89 3.02
C LEU A 124 -10.49 28.97 2.03
N ARG A 125 -10.07 27.70 1.98
CA ARG A 125 -10.54 26.68 1.03
C ARG A 125 -11.21 25.50 1.70
N HIS A 126 -10.78 25.15 2.91
CA HIS A 126 -11.24 23.92 3.56
C HIS A 126 -11.33 24.03 5.08
N ILE A 127 -12.31 23.35 5.67
CA ILE A 127 -12.44 23.14 7.12
C ILE A 127 -12.45 21.63 7.40
N CYS A 128 -11.39 21.12 8.02
CA CYS A 128 -11.33 19.76 8.54
C CYS A 128 -11.85 19.75 9.99
N LEU A 129 -12.92 19.02 10.23
CA LEU A 129 -13.53 18.87 11.55
C LEU A 129 -13.30 17.45 12.07
N GLN A 130 -12.69 17.34 13.26
CA GLN A 130 -12.63 16.07 13.96
C GLN A 130 -13.83 15.90 14.89
N THR A 131 -14.51 14.77 14.76
CA THR A 131 -15.55 14.28 15.67
C THR A 131 -15.12 12.93 16.23
N GLY A 132 -15.99 11.91 16.22
CA GLY A 132 -15.68 10.56 16.69
C GLY A 132 -16.92 9.69 16.89
N HIS A 133 -16.73 8.51 17.49
CA HIS A 133 -17.79 7.49 17.69
C HIS A 133 -19.07 7.96 18.35
N LYS A 134 -19.05 9.03 19.15
CA LYS A 134 -20.25 9.64 19.72
C LYS A 134 -21.29 9.98 18.64
N HIS A 135 -20.89 10.16 17.37
CA HIS A 135 -21.81 10.28 16.25
C HIS A 135 -22.76 9.08 16.15
N TYR A 136 -22.25 7.86 16.38
CA TYR A 136 -22.96 6.60 16.23
C TYR A 136 -23.51 6.03 17.53
N VAL A 137 -22.84 6.31 18.66
CA VAL A 137 -23.22 5.75 19.97
C VAL A 137 -23.94 6.73 20.88
N GLY A 138 -23.85 8.03 20.59
CA GLY A 138 -24.40 9.10 21.43
C GLY A 138 -23.48 9.50 22.59
N PRO A 139 -23.89 10.50 23.41
CA PRO A 139 -23.08 11.02 24.51
C PRO A 139 -22.85 10.04 25.66
N PHE A 140 -21.69 10.17 26.33
CA PHE A 140 -21.26 9.31 27.44
C PHE A 140 -22.35 9.10 28.50
N GLU A 141 -22.96 10.18 28.99
CA GLU A 141 -24.02 10.14 29.99
C GLU A 141 -25.29 9.41 29.50
N ALA A 142 -25.64 9.57 28.23
CA ALA A 142 -26.84 8.98 27.63
C ALA A 142 -26.65 7.47 27.42
N ILE A 143 -25.45 7.06 27.00
CA ILE A 143 -25.05 5.65 26.90
C ILE A 143 -25.11 4.99 28.27
N VAL A 144 -24.43 5.56 29.26
CA VAL A 144 -24.33 4.96 30.61
C VAL A 144 -25.71 4.90 31.30
N SER A 145 -26.58 5.88 31.05
CA SER A 145 -27.94 5.90 31.60
C SER A 145 -28.97 5.12 30.79
N GLY A 146 -28.60 4.54 29.64
CA GLY A 146 -29.51 3.78 28.76
C GLY A 146 -30.62 4.64 28.14
N LYS A 147 -30.43 5.96 28.05
CA LYS A 147 -31.41 6.90 27.49
C LYS A 147 -31.44 6.91 25.97
N ILE A 148 -30.41 6.36 25.34
CA ILE A 148 -30.24 6.31 23.90
C ILE A 148 -29.83 4.90 23.49
N GLN A 149 -30.35 4.43 22.36
CA GLN A 149 -29.92 3.19 21.73
C GLN A 149 -28.82 3.56 20.72
N PRO A 150 -27.57 3.09 20.91
CA PRO A 150 -26.53 3.21 19.90
C PRO A 150 -26.95 2.56 18.57
N HIS A 151 -26.38 3.04 17.46
CA HIS A 151 -26.42 2.27 16.22
C HIS A 151 -25.74 0.93 16.40
N ASP A 152 -26.13 -0.03 15.56
CA ASP A 152 -25.49 -1.33 15.55
C ASP A 152 -24.24 -1.31 14.65
N PRO A 153 -23.05 -1.62 15.17
CA PRO A 153 -21.81 -1.67 14.38
C PRO A 153 -21.76 -2.92 13.46
N PRO A 154 -20.94 -2.94 12.37
CA PRO A 154 -19.90 -1.96 12.04
C PRO A 154 -20.48 -0.59 11.65
N PHE A 155 -19.88 0.49 12.15
CA PHE A 155 -20.32 1.84 11.82
C PHE A 155 -19.92 2.22 10.39
N GLU A 156 -20.81 2.94 9.72
CA GLU A 156 -20.66 3.42 8.35
C GLU A 156 -21.15 4.88 8.27
N GLU A 157 -20.53 5.70 7.42
CA GLU A 157 -20.73 7.14 7.45
C GLU A 157 -22.13 7.59 6.99
N ASN A 158 -22.88 6.70 6.35
CA ASN A 158 -24.26 6.92 5.90
C ASN A 158 -25.32 6.62 6.98
N LEU A 159 -24.93 6.14 8.16
CA LEU A 159 -25.86 5.95 9.27
C LEU A 159 -26.49 7.28 9.68
N PRO A 160 -27.80 7.31 9.98
CA PRO A 160 -28.48 8.55 10.33
C PRO A 160 -28.01 9.07 11.69
N ARG A 161 -28.20 10.38 11.95
CA ARG A 161 -27.99 10.93 13.30
C ARG A 161 -28.97 10.31 14.29
N LEU A 162 -28.53 10.16 15.54
CA LEU A 162 -29.40 9.73 16.64
C LEU A 162 -30.32 10.87 17.07
N ASP A 163 -31.52 10.54 17.53
CA ASP A 163 -32.49 11.52 18.05
C ASP A 163 -32.15 11.95 19.49
N TYR A 164 -31.00 12.60 19.66
CA TYR A 164 -30.52 13.12 20.94
C TYR A 164 -29.53 14.28 20.73
N PRO A 165 -29.46 15.27 21.63
CA PRO A 165 -28.44 16.33 21.56
C PRO A 165 -27.03 15.74 21.47
N ASN A 166 -26.21 16.24 20.57
CA ASN A 166 -24.84 15.78 20.42
C ASN A 166 -24.00 16.92 19.88
N PHE A 167 -22.96 17.32 20.61
CA PHE A 167 -22.16 18.47 20.20
C PHE A 167 -21.43 18.22 18.88
N TYR A 168 -21.19 16.95 18.49
CA TYR A 168 -20.67 16.64 17.15
C TYR A 168 -21.64 17.06 16.04
N TYR A 169 -22.95 16.86 16.22
CA TYR A 169 -23.95 17.31 15.25
C TYR A 169 -23.98 18.83 15.18
N THR A 170 -23.88 19.51 16.33
CA THR A 170 -23.78 20.97 16.39
C THR A 170 -22.56 21.49 15.64
N LEU A 171 -21.39 20.87 15.82
CA LEU A 171 -20.15 21.25 15.12
C LEU A 171 -20.27 21.00 13.61
N GLU A 172 -20.78 19.84 13.20
CA GLU A 172 -21.06 19.51 11.80
C GLU A 172 -22.00 20.57 11.17
N ASP A 173 -23.12 20.88 11.82
CA ASP A 173 -24.10 21.85 11.33
C ASP A 173 -23.50 23.24 11.16
N ILE A 174 -22.66 23.69 12.11
CA ILE A 174 -21.94 24.97 12.00
C ILE A 174 -21.01 24.96 10.79
N VAL A 175 -20.21 23.90 10.59
CA VAL A 175 -19.30 23.81 9.44
C VAL A 175 -20.07 23.79 8.13
N PHE A 176 -21.16 23.02 8.05
CA PHE A 176 -21.99 22.94 6.84
C PHE A 176 -22.66 24.28 6.53
N GLU A 177 -23.21 24.94 7.55
CA GLU A 177 -23.84 26.26 7.43
C GLU A 177 -22.84 27.32 6.94
N GLU A 178 -21.65 27.39 7.56
CA GLU A 178 -20.62 28.38 7.19
C GLU A 178 -20.00 28.09 5.82
N SER A 179 -19.79 26.82 5.48
CA SER A 179 -19.27 26.44 4.15
C SER A 179 -20.27 26.77 3.05
N ALA A 180 -21.58 26.55 3.28
CA ALA A 180 -22.62 26.87 2.32
C ALA A 180 -22.78 28.39 2.06
N LYS A 181 -22.37 29.25 3.01
CA LYS A 181 -22.39 30.72 2.85
C LYS A 181 -21.27 31.25 1.93
N ARG A 182 -20.24 30.45 1.66
CA ARG A 182 -19.04 30.88 0.92
C ARG A 182 -18.71 29.94 -0.23
N ASP A 183 -18.92 30.42 -1.44
CA ASP A 183 -18.57 29.67 -2.66
C ASP A 183 -17.10 29.21 -2.63
N GLY A 184 -16.90 27.90 -2.80
CA GLY A 184 -15.57 27.28 -2.86
C GLY A 184 -14.97 26.89 -1.50
N LEU A 185 -15.64 27.16 -0.38
CA LEU A 185 -15.24 26.65 0.94
C LEU A 185 -15.75 25.22 1.12
N MET A 186 -14.83 24.27 1.19
CA MET A 186 -15.10 22.85 1.33
C MET A 186 -14.93 22.41 2.78
N TRP A 187 -15.40 21.21 3.11
CA TRP A 187 -15.22 20.65 4.44
C TRP A 187 -14.93 19.16 4.39
N SER A 188 -14.41 18.62 5.48
CA SER A 188 -14.35 17.17 5.72
C SER A 188 -14.57 16.88 7.21
N VAL A 189 -15.24 15.76 7.51
CA VAL A 189 -15.50 15.33 8.89
C VAL A 189 -14.81 13.99 9.14
N HIS A 190 -14.05 13.89 10.21
CA HIS A 190 -13.28 12.68 10.54
C HIS A 190 -13.75 12.08 11.86
N ARG A 191 -14.11 10.79 11.85
CA ARG A 191 -14.74 10.08 12.96
C ARG A 191 -13.83 8.95 13.49
N PRO A 192 -12.78 9.27 14.27
CA PRO A 192 -11.96 8.25 14.90
C PRO A 192 -12.69 7.53 16.03
N GLY A 193 -12.26 6.28 16.28
CA GLY A 193 -12.57 5.53 17.50
C GLY A 193 -11.62 5.92 18.64
N ALA A 194 -11.19 4.93 19.44
CA ALA A 194 -10.22 5.16 20.50
C ALA A 194 -8.87 5.61 19.90
N ILE A 195 -8.46 6.84 20.21
CA ILE A 195 -7.25 7.44 19.62
C ILE A 195 -6.00 6.97 20.37
N PHE A 196 -5.03 6.42 19.64
CA PHE A 196 -3.72 6.05 20.17
C PHE A 196 -2.70 7.09 19.73
N GLY A 197 -2.13 7.83 20.68
CA GLY A 197 -1.14 8.87 20.37
C GLY A 197 -0.60 9.56 21.61
N PHE A 198 0.38 10.44 21.40
CA PHE A 198 1.06 11.16 22.46
C PHE A 198 0.39 12.51 22.73
N SER A 199 -0.05 12.72 23.98
CA SER A 199 -0.36 14.04 24.52
C SER A 199 -0.60 13.90 26.03
N PRO A 200 0.39 14.19 26.88
CA PRO A 200 0.35 13.88 28.32
C PRO A 200 -0.74 14.63 29.08
N LEU A 201 -1.29 15.73 28.53
CA LEU A 201 -2.27 16.58 29.19
C LEU A 201 -3.65 16.59 28.52
N SER A 202 -3.94 15.59 27.68
CA SER A 202 -5.24 15.45 26.98
C SER A 202 -6.27 14.75 27.86
N MET A 203 -7.49 15.28 27.89
CA MET A 203 -8.61 14.74 28.68
C MET A 203 -9.17 13.40 28.18
N MET A 204 -8.67 12.84 27.07
CA MET A 204 -9.10 11.54 26.53
C MET A 204 -7.90 10.73 26.03
N ASN A 205 -6.85 10.65 26.85
CA ASN A 205 -5.67 9.85 26.54
C ASN A 205 -5.70 8.49 27.27
N ILE A 206 -6.28 7.48 26.62
CA ILE A 206 -6.33 6.11 27.16
C ILE A 206 -4.93 5.50 27.31
N ILE A 207 -4.02 5.71 26.35
CA ILE A 207 -2.69 5.13 26.38
C ILE A 207 -1.87 5.69 27.54
N GLY A 208 -1.79 7.03 27.65
CA GLY A 208 -1.09 7.69 28.75
C GLY A 208 -1.61 7.25 30.12
N THR A 209 -2.94 7.16 30.26
CA THR A 209 -3.58 6.71 31.52
C THR A 209 -3.18 5.27 31.87
N LEU A 210 -3.17 4.36 30.90
CA LEU A 210 -2.76 2.97 31.11
C LEU A 210 -1.26 2.82 31.39
N CYS A 211 -0.41 3.63 30.76
CA CYS A 211 1.02 3.68 31.06
C CYS A 211 1.29 4.14 32.49
N VAL A 212 0.59 5.18 32.98
CA VAL A 212 0.68 5.64 34.37
C VAL A 212 0.23 4.55 35.33
N TYR A 213 -0.88 3.86 35.03
CA TYR A 213 -1.36 2.74 35.85
C TYR A 213 -0.33 1.60 35.91
N ALA A 214 0.23 1.20 34.77
CA ALA A 214 1.26 0.16 34.69
C ALA A 214 2.55 0.55 35.43
N ALA A 215 2.98 1.81 35.32
CA ALA A 215 4.12 2.34 36.06
C ALA A 215 3.91 2.28 37.59
N ILE A 216 2.72 2.65 38.08
CA ILE A 216 2.36 2.54 39.50
C ILE A 216 2.34 1.08 39.94
N CYS A 217 1.77 0.16 39.15
CA CYS A 217 1.80 -1.28 39.43
C CYS A 217 3.24 -1.81 39.52
N LYS A 218 4.11 -1.46 38.55
CA LYS A 218 5.53 -1.81 38.57
C LYS A 218 6.21 -1.31 39.85
N TYR A 219 6.00 -0.03 40.17
CA TYR A 219 6.60 0.62 41.32
C TYR A 219 6.16 0.02 42.66
N GLU A 220 4.88 -0.33 42.79
CA GLU A 220 4.33 -0.98 43.99
C GLU A 220 4.55 -2.50 44.01
N ASN A 221 5.18 -3.08 42.98
CA ASN A 221 5.33 -4.52 42.76
C ASN A 221 3.99 -5.27 42.87
N LYS A 222 2.98 -4.75 42.18
CA LYS A 222 1.64 -5.34 42.08
C LYS A 222 1.35 -5.79 40.65
N PRO A 223 0.55 -6.85 40.47
CA PRO A 223 0.14 -7.26 39.14
C PRO A 223 -0.76 -6.20 38.48
N LEU A 224 -0.68 -6.11 37.16
CA LEU A 224 -1.53 -5.30 36.32
C LEU A 224 -2.90 -5.98 36.16
N LYS A 225 -3.93 -5.39 36.78
CA LYS A 225 -5.29 -5.95 36.79
C LYS A 225 -6.20 -5.21 35.81
N PHE A 226 -6.95 -5.94 35.00
CA PHE A 226 -7.92 -5.32 34.09
C PHE A 226 -9.12 -4.71 34.87
N PRO A 227 -9.35 -3.39 34.79
CA PRO A 227 -10.40 -2.70 35.57
C PRO A 227 -11.77 -2.68 34.85
N GLY A 228 -11.83 -3.20 33.63
CA GLY A 228 -12.98 -3.13 32.75
C GLY A 228 -14.05 -4.20 32.98
N SER A 229 -14.95 -4.33 32.01
CA SER A 229 -15.99 -5.36 31.99
C SER A 229 -15.58 -6.60 31.20
N LYS A 230 -16.22 -7.74 31.49
CA LYS A 230 -16.07 -8.98 30.72
C LYS A 230 -16.43 -8.78 29.24
N ALA A 231 -17.44 -7.96 28.97
CA ALA A 231 -17.87 -7.63 27.61
C ALA A 231 -16.72 -6.95 26.86
N CYS A 232 -16.16 -5.87 27.42
CA CYS A 232 -15.02 -5.16 26.83
C CYS A 232 -13.80 -6.08 26.60
N TRP A 233 -13.45 -6.88 27.62
CA TRP A 233 -12.31 -7.81 27.59
C TRP A 233 -12.36 -8.78 26.40
N ASN A 234 -13.56 -9.25 26.05
CA ASN A 234 -13.78 -10.26 25.01
C ASN A 234 -14.20 -9.69 23.66
N SER A 235 -14.80 -8.50 23.64
CA SER A 235 -15.29 -7.83 22.43
C SER A 235 -14.18 -7.41 21.48
N LEU A 236 -14.52 -7.33 20.19
CA LEU A 236 -13.66 -6.74 19.17
C LEU A 236 -13.70 -5.21 19.28
N ASN A 237 -12.53 -4.60 19.15
CA ASN A 237 -12.31 -3.17 19.22
C ASN A 237 -11.46 -2.74 18.02
N VAL A 238 -11.60 -1.46 17.67
CA VAL A 238 -10.72 -0.74 16.74
C VAL A 238 -9.99 0.37 17.47
N ALA A 239 -8.82 0.74 16.95
CA ALA A 239 -8.06 1.89 17.42
C ALA A 239 -7.76 2.80 16.23
N SER A 240 -7.48 4.06 16.50
CA SER A 240 -7.13 5.08 15.50
C SER A 240 -5.82 5.74 15.91
N ASP A 241 -4.73 5.41 15.24
CA ASP A 241 -3.42 6.03 15.44
C ASP A 241 -3.48 7.52 15.09
N ALA A 242 -2.97 8.37 15.99
CA ALA A 242 -3.08 9.81 15.87
C ALA A 242 -2.44 10.35 14.58
N ASP A 243 -1.34 9.73 14.13
CA ASP A 243 -0.71 10.10 12.88
C ASP A 243 -1.62 9.73 11.74
N LEU A 244 -2.14 8.49 11.70
CA LEU A 244 -3.08 8.04 10.65
C LEU A 244 -4.33 8.94 10.54
N ILE A 245 -4.85 9.46 11.65
CA ILE A 245 -5.95 10.45 11.64
C ILE A 245 -5.50 11.74 10.97
N ALA A 246 -4.32 12.26 11.36
CA ALA A 246 -3.74 13.43 10.72
C ALA A 246 -3.50 13.20 9.21
N GLU A 247 -3.07 11.99 8.82
CA GLU A 247 -2.89 11.62 7.41
C GLU A 247 -4.19 11.69 6.62
N GLN A 248 -5.29 11.15 7.16
CA GLN A 248 -6.61 11.21 6.50
C GLN A 248 -7.15 12.64 6.44
N GLN A 249 -6.93 13.45 7.49
CA GLN A 249 -7.34 14.86 7.52
C GLN A 249 -6.60 15.71 6.48
N ILE A 250 -5.31 15.45 6.29
CA ILE A 250 -4.49 16.15 5.30
C ILE A 250 -4.88 15.69 3.89
N TRP A 251 -5.03 14.38 3.70
CA TRP A 251 -5.52 13.82 2.45
C TRP A 251 -6.85 14.45 2.05
N SER A 252 -7.82 14.50 2.95
CA SER A 252 -9.16 15.01 2.64
C SER A 252 -9.18 16.51 2.34
N ALA A 253 -8.24 17.26 2.93
CA ALA A 253 -8.08 18.69 2.71
C ALA A 253 -7.63 19.03 1.28
N VAL A 254 -6.87 18.14 0.63
CA VAL A 254 -6.23 18.43 -0.66
C VAL A 254 -6.82 17.62 -1.82
N ASP A 255 -7.25 16.39 -1.55
CA ASP A 255 -7.77 15.49 -2.58
C ASP A 255 -9.23 15.83 -2.95
N PRO A 256 -9.59 15.86 -4.24
CA PRO A 256 -10.96 16.09 -4.66
C PRO A 256 -11.99 15.13 -4.05
N TYR A 257 -11.65 13.85 -3.87
CA TYR A 257 -12.55 12.83 -3.29
C TYR A 257 -12.71 12.94 -1.78
N GLY A 258 -11.88 13.76 -1.13
CA GLY A 258 -11.97 14.04 0.30
C GLY A 258 -12.90 15.20 0.68
N LYS A 259 -13.39 15.95 -0.30
CA LYS A 259 -14.13 17.20 -0.08
C LYS A 259 -15.62 16.98 0.06
N ASN A 260 -16.21 17.66 1.04
CA ASN A 260 -17.62 17.62 1.44
C ASN A 260 -18.10 16.22 1.84
N GLU A 261 -17.22 15.49 2.52
CA GLU A 261 -17.45 14.11 2.92
C GLU A 261 -17.12 13.90 4.41
N ALA A 262 -17.86 12.99 5.04
CA ALA A 262 -17.49 12.41 6.31
C ALA A 262 -16.78 11.08 6.09
N PHE A 263 -15.76 10.80 6.91
CA PHE A 263 -14.98 9.57 6.88
C PHE A 263 -14.79 9.00 8.28
N ASP A 264 -15.00 7.70 8.40
CA ASP A 264 -14.52 6.92 9.54
C ASP A 264 -13.01 6.66 9.38
N ILE A 265 -12.32 6.53 10.52
CA ILE A 265 -10.87 6.31 10.53
C ILE A 265 -10.45 5.39 11.65
N THR A 266 -9.85 4.26 11.27
CA THR A 266 -9.27 3.26 12.16
C THR A 266 -7.91 2.84 11.62
N ASN A 267 -7.18 2.07 12.41
CA ASN A 267 -5.94 1.44 12.02
C ASN A 267 -6.09 0.44 10.87
N GLY A 268 -7.33 0.01 10.56
CA GLY A 268 -7.64 -0.96 9.52
C GLY A 268 -7.51 -2.42 9.98
N ASP A 269 -7.23 -2.67 11.26
CA ASP A 269 -7.29 -3.97 11.93
C ASP A 269 -8.18 -3.93 13.18
N VAL A 270 -8.52 -5.10 13.71
CA VAL A 270 -9.31 -5.27 14.95
C VAL A 270 -8.48 -5.95 16.03
N PHE A 271 -8.76 -5.65 17.30
CA PHE A 271 -8.10 -6.26 18.46
C PHE A 271 -9.08 -6.58 19.59
N LYS A 272 -8.62 -7.34 20.58
CA LYS A 272 -9.32 -7.55 21.87
C LYS A 272 -8.44 -7.00 23.00
N TRP A 273 -9.04 -6.33 23.99
CA TRP A 273 -8.29 -5.75 25.11
C TRP A 273 -7.42 -6.76 25.83
N LYS A 274 -7.88 -8.02 25.95
CA LYS A 274 -7.10 -9.10 26.54
C LYS A 274 -5.74 -9.35 25.89
N HIS A 275 -5.58 -9.05 24.60
CA HIS A 275 -4.30 -9.17 23.90
C HIS A 275 -3.41 -7.94 24.16
N LEU A 276 -3.97 -6.73 24.08
CA LEU A 276 -3.21 -5.50 24.36
C LEU A 276 -2.79 -5.42 25.83
N TRP A 277 -3.56 -5.99 26.75
CA TRP A 277 -3.21 -6.03 28.17
C TRP A 277 -1.92 -6.79 28.44
N LYS A 278 -1.74 -7.94 27.77
CA LYS A 278 -0.50 -8.73 27.82
C LYS A 278 0.68 -7.91 27.30
N ILE A 279 0.46 -7.19 26.19
CA ILE A 279 1.49 -6.32 25.61
C ILE A 279 1.88 -5.20 26.57
N LEU A 280 0.91 -4.54 27.21
CA LEU A 280 1.17 -3.49 28.19
C LEU A 280 2.01 -4.02 29.36
N ALA A 281 1.64 -5.20 29.88
CA ALA A 281 2.37 -5.87 30.95
C ALA A 281 3.81 -6.20 30.56
N GLU A 282 4.01 -6.74 29.34
CA GLU A 282 5.33 -7.02 28.76
C GLU A 282 6.19 -5.74 28.62
N GLN A 283 5.63 -4.62 28.15
CA GLN A 283 6.37 -3.37 27.97
C GLN A 283 6.82 -2.76 29.30
N PHE A 284 6.00 -2.85 30.34
CA PHE A 284 6.36 -2.33 31.66
C PHE A 284 7.09 -3.36 32.53
N GLU A 285 7.29 -4.59 32.04
CA GLU A 285 7.89 -5.70 32.80
C GLU A 285 7.16 -5.96 34.14
N VAL A 286 5.82 -5.95 34.09
CA VAL A 286 4.96 -6.20 35.25
C VAL A 286 4.16 -7.47 35.03
N GLU A 287 3.97 -8.27 36.09
CA GLU A 287 3.05 -9.41 36.01
C GLU A 287 1.62 -8.92 35.75
N TYR A 288 0.78 -9.71 35.09
CA TYR A 288 -0.63 -9.37 34.88
C TYR A 288 -1.53 -10.51 35.32
N GLU A 289 -2.75 -10.18 35.74
CA GLU A 289 -3.79 -11.14 36.08
C GLU A 289 -4.78 -11.27 34.90
N GLU A 290 -5.21 -12.49 34.61
CA GLU A 290 -6.35 -12.67 33.71
C GLU A 290 -7.63 -12.15 34.37
N PHE A 291 -8.59 -11.74 33.55
CA PHE A 291 -9.88 -11.26 34.03
C PHE A 291 -10.60 -12.34 34.85
N ASP A 292 -10.81 -12.10 36.16
CA ASP A 292 -11.60 -12.98 37.03
C ASP A 292 -13.04 -12.49 37.14
N GLU A 293 -13.98 -13.28 36.63
CA GLU A 293 -15.42 -13.00 36.65
C GLU A 293 -16.03 -13.01 38.07
N ARG A 294 -15.33 -13.60 39.05
CA ARG A 294 -15.80 -13.69 40.44
C ARG A 294 -15.48 -12.43 41.23
N GLU A 295 -14.57 -11.60 40.73
CA GLU A 295 -14.18 -10.37 41.39
C GLU A 295 -15.06 -9.21 40.91
N ALA A 296 -15.46 -8.35 41.85
CA ALA A 296 -16.22 -7.16 41.51
C ALA A 296 -15.36 -6.24 40.64
N ARG A 297 -15.98 -5.63 39.64
CA ARG A 297 -15.35 -4.57 38.85
C ARG A 297 -14.82 -3.48 39.78
N VAL A 298 -13.55 -3.13 39.61
CA VAL A 298 -12.90 -2.07 40.39
C VAL A 298 -12.62 -0.90 39.45
N SER A 299 -13.11 0.29 39.80
CA SER A 299 -12.83 1.52 39.07
C SER A 299 -11.37 1.93 39.24
N LEU A 300 -10.69 2.28 38.15
CA LEU A 300 -9.35 2.87 38.21
C LEU A 300 -9.36 4.15 39.03
N GLY A 301 -10.40 4.98 38.90
CA GLY A 301 -10.53 6.21 39.69
C GLY A 301 -10.50 5.93 41.20
N GLU A 302 -11.19 4.89 41.64
CA GLU A 302 -11.16 4.46 43.05
C GLU A 302 -9.83 3.82 43.46
N MET A 303 -9.16 3.09 42.56
CA MET A 303 -7.86 2.47 42.83
C MET A 303 -6.73 3.50 42.92
N MET A 304 -6.81 4.58 42.16
CA MET A 304 -5.74 5.57 42.00
C MET A 304 -5.88 6.78 42.91
N LYS A 305 -7.02 6.96 43.59
CA LYS A 305 -7.33 8.15 44.41
C LYS A 305 -6.30 8.50 45.49
N ASP A 306 -5.55 7.53 45.99
CA ASP A 306 -4.52 7.69 47.03
C ASP A 306 -3.09 7.56 46.51
N LYS A 307 -2.90 7.47 45.18
CA LYS A 307 -1.61 7.22 44.53
C LYS A 307 -0.82 8.45 44.14
N GLY A 308 -1.33 9.66 44.41
CA GLY A 308 -0.60 10.92 44.18
C GLY A 308 0.83 10.91 44.74
N PRO A 309 1.03 10.60 46.04
CA PRO A 309 2.38 10.54 46.62
C PRO A 309 3.30 9.47 46.00
N VAL A 310 2.73 8.37 45.49
CA VAL A 310 3.48 7.32 44.78
C VAL A 310 3.96 7.85 43.43
N TRP A 311 3.09 8.53 42.68
CA TRP A 311 3.45 9.16 41.42
C TRP A 311 4.53 10.23 41.60
N ASP A 312 4.42 11.07 42.63
CA ASP A 312 5.44 12.07 42.96
C ASP A 312 6.82 11.43 43.18
N GLN A 313 6.86 10.21 43.74
CA GLN A 313 8.10 9.47 43.92
C GLN A 313 8.63 8.91 42.60
N ILE A 314 7.76 8.32 41.76
CA ILE A 314 8.11 7.85 40.41
C ILE A 314 8.71 8.99 39.58
N VAL A 315 8.07 10.17 39.57
CA VAL A 315 8.54 11.35 38.85
C VAL A 315 9.92 11.78 39.32
N ARG A 316 10.17 11.81 40.64
CA ARG A 316 11.47 12.19 41.20
C ARG A 316 12.57 11.18 40.89
N GLU A 317 12.30 9.89 41.08
CA GLU A 317 13.32 8.84 40.94
C GLU A 317 13.73 8.58 39.49
N ASN A 318 12.83 8.83 38.54
CA ASN A 318 13.08 8.63 37.10
C ASN A 318 13.34 9.96 36.35
N GLU A 319 13.50 11.07 37.06
CA GLU A 319 13.75 12.40 36.50
C GLU A 319 12.72 12.82 35.41
N LEU A 320 11.46 12.44 35.61
CA LEU A 320 10.39 12.74 34.64
C LEU A 320 10.02 14.23 34.66
N VAL A 321 9.38 14.71 33.59
CA VAL A 321 8.76 16.03 33.56
C VAL A 321 7.79 16.16 34.76
N PRO A 322 7.90 17.23 35.58
CA PRO A 322 7.05 17.39 36.76
C PRO A 322 5.56 17.44 36.38
N THR A 323 4.80 16.44 36.81
CA THR A 323 3.35 16.34 36.59
C THR A 323 2.65 15.86 37.85
N ASN A 324 1.39 16.29 38.02
CA ASN A 324 0.51 15.71 39.04
C ASN A 324 -0.20 14.47 38.49
N LEU A 325 -0.51 13.50 39.35
CA LEU A 325 -1.19 12.27 38.93
C LEU A 325 -2.52 12.56 38.20
N GLU A 326 -3.29 13.53 38.68
CA GLU A 326 -4.58 13.95 38.09
C GLU A 326 -4.44 14.62 36.70
N GLU A 327 -3.23 15.05 36.32
CA GLU A 327 -2.98 15.66 35.00
C GLU A 327 -2.73 14.62 33.92
N VAL A 328 -2.13 13.47 34.29
CA VAL A 328 -1.71 12.40 33.38
C VAL A 328 -2.58 11.15 33.47
N GLY A 329 -3.30 10.99 34.58
CA GLY A 329 -4.20 9.88 34.85
C GLY A 329 -5.66 10.25 34.63
N VAL A 330 -6.19 9.96 33.44
CA VAL A 330 -7.59 10.25 33.11
C VAL A 330 -8.48 9.04 33.41
N TRP A 331 -8.64 8.75 34.70
CA TRP A 331 -9.23 7.49 35.18
C TRP A 331 -10.67 7.26 34.74
N TRP A 332 -11.51 8.31 34.77
CA TRP A 332 -12.91 8.20 34.38
C TRP A 332 -13.08 7.76 32.92
N PHE A 333 -12.20 8.22 32.03
CA PHE A 333 -12.25 7.90 30.60
C PHE A 333 -11.78 6.46 30.35
N ALA A 334 -10.75 6.02 31.08
CA ALA A 334 -10.32 4.63 31.07
C ALA A 334 -11.42 3.69 31.60
N ASP A 335 -12.07 4.06 32.71
CA ASP A 335 -13.22 3.32 33.25
C ASP A 335 -14.40 3.28 32.27
N PHE A 336 -14.69 4.38 31.57
CA PHE A 336 -15.71 4.36 30.52
C PHE A 336 -15.34 3.40 29.39
N THR A 337 -14.15 3.60 28.79
CA THR A 337 -13.67 2.85 27.61
C THR A 337 -13.59 1.35 27.89
N LEU A 338 -13.04 0.96 29.04
CA LEU A 338 -12.91 -0.44 29.44
C LEU A 338 -14.21 -1.02 30.02
N GLY A 339 -15.20 -0.16 30.33
CA GLY A 339 -16.47 -0.56 30.92
C GLY A 339 -17.51 -1.03 29.91
N ILE A 340 -17.46 -0.51 28.68
CA ILE A 340 -18.44 -0.78 27.62
C ILE A 340 -17.95 -1.86 26.64
N GLU A 341 -18.89 -2.52 25.97
CA GLU A 341 -18.57 -3.43 24.87
C GLU A 341 -17.96 -2.66 23.70
N GLY A 342 -16.93 -3.25 23.07
CA GLY A 342 -16.26 -2.66 21.92
C GLY A 342 -17.13 -2.59 20.67
N ALA A 343 -16.85 -1.59 19.84
CA ALA A 343 -17.45 -1.40 18.52
C ALA A 343 -16.36 -1.39 17.45
N VAL A 344 -16.76 -1.59 16.18
CA VAL A 344 -15.86 -1.54 15.02
C VAL A 344 -16.43 -0.60 13.97
N ASP A 345 -15.54 -0.02 13.15
CA ASP A 345 -15.91 0.86 12.06
C ASP A 345 -15.55 0.24 10.71
N ASN A 346 -16.27 0.66 9.68
CA ASN A 346 -15.92 0.39 8.31
C ASN A 346 -15.10 1.56 7.73
N MET A 347 -13.99 1.25 7.05
CA MET A 347 -13.16 2.24 6.35
C MET A 347 -13.28 2.20 4.83
N ASN A 348 -14.20 1.39 4.29
CA ASN A 348 -14.32 1.12 2.87
C ASN A 348 -14.48 2.41 2.05
N LYS A 349 -15.31 3.36 2.49
CA LYS A 349 -15.50 4.64 1.78
C LYS A 349 -14.18 5.37 1.53
N SER A 350 -13.37 5.54 2.57
CA SER A 350 -12.06 6.20 2.44
C SER A 350 -11.10 5.41 1.54
N LYS A 351 -11.08 4.07 1.64
CA LYS A 351 -10.24 3.20 0.79
C LYS A 351 -10.64 3.26 -0.69
N GLU A 352 -11.94 3.27 -0.97
CA GLU A 352 -12.49 3.41 -2.33
C GLU A 352 -12.21 4.79 -2.93
N HIS A 353 -12.19 5.82 -2.08
CA HIS A 353 -11.75 7.16 -2.45
C HIS A 353 -10.22 7.27 -2.51
N GLY A 354 -9.48 6.18 -2.31
CA GLY A 354 -8.02 6.05 -2.50
C GLY A 354 -7.18 6.10 -1.22
N PHE A 355 -7.78 6.36 -0.04
CA PHE A 355 -7.03 6.44 1.21
C PHE A 355 -6.71 5.04 1.73
N LEU A 356 -5.51 4.55 1.43
CA LEU A 356 -5.05 3.20 1.79
C LEU A 356 -4.17 3.18 3.05
N GLY A 357 -4.19 4.26 3.85
CA GLY A 357 -3.41 4.35 5.09
C GLY A 357 -3.76 3.22 6.06
N PHE A 358 -2.73 2.63 6.67
CA PHE A 358 -2.85 1.50 7.60
C PHE A 358 -1.85 1.63 8.75
N ARG A 359 -2.26 1.20 9.94
CA ARG A 359 -1.37 1.03 11.11
C ARG A 359 -1.67 -0.31 11.76
N ASN A 360 -0.63 -1.00 12.22
CA ASN A 360 -0.85 -2.20 13.02
C ASN A 360 -1.13 -1.77 14.47
N THR A 361 -2.29 -2.11 15.02
CA THR A 361 -2.69 -1.64 16.34
C THR A 361 -1.71 -2.05 17.45
N LYS A 362 -1.15 -3.27 17.38
CA LYS A 362 -0.13 -3.74 18.35
C LYS A 362 1.14 -2.88 18.29
N LYS A 363 1.57 -2.43 17.10
CA LYS A 363 2.73 -1.54 16.96
C LYS A 363 2.42 -0.12 17.40
N SER A 364 1.28 0.44 17.01
CA SER A 364 0.85 1.78 17.47
C SER A 364 0.75 1.84 19.00
N PHE A 365 0.35 0.74 19.64
CA PHE A 365 0.34 0.62 21.10
C PHE A 365 1.75 0.62 21.75
N LYS A 366 2.79 0.21 21.01
CA LYS A 366 4.20 0.18 21.46
C LYS A 366 5.02 1.40 21.05
N LYS A 367 4.49 2.27 20.18
CA LYS A 367 5.24 3.29 19.42
C LYS A 367 5.99 4.32 20.29
N PHE A 368 5.71 4.38 21.59
CA PHE A 368 6.23 5.42 22.49
C PHE A 368 7.64 5.15 23.06
N ASP A 369 8.34 4.09 22.64
CA ASP A 369 9.65 3.72 23.19
C ASP A 369 10.87 3.99 22.28
N GLU A 370 10.72 4.53 21.04
CA GLU A 370 11.89 4.70 20.16
C GLU A 370 12.05 6.01 19.33
N ASP A 371 11.12 6.98 19.28
CA ASP A 371 11.24 8.08 18.29
C ASP A 371 11.08 9.55 18.76
N ASP A 372 10.92 9.86 20.06
CA ASP A 372 10.76 11.26 20.54
C ASP A 372 12.06 11.91 21.05
N LEU A 373 13.06 12.05 20.18
CA LEU A 373 14.15 13.02 20.34
C LEU A 373 14.27 13.89 19.07
N PRO A 374 14.62 15.19 19.19
CA PRO A 374 14.62 16.13 18.08
C PRO A 374 15.45 15.61 16.90
N LYS A 375 14.86 15.61 15.68
CA LYS A 375 15.44 15.03 14.44
C LYS A 375 16.88 15.51 14.22
N THR A 376 17.83 14.73 14.70
CA THR A 376 19.18 14.72 14.19
C THR A 376 19.15 13.92 12.90
N TYR A 377 19.56 14.53 11.78
CA TYR A 377 19.67 13.79 10.52
C TYR A 377 20.80 12.78 10.66
N GLU A 378 20.48 11.50 10.50
CA GLU A 378 21.48 10.42 10.54
C GLU A 378 22.50 10.58 9.40
N SER A 379 22.03 11.06 8.23
CA SER A 379 22.88 11.29 7.07
C SER A 379 22.53 12.58 6.31
N VAL A 380 23.53 13.16 5.63
CA VAL A 380 23.41 14.36 4.82
C VAL A 380 24.01 14.11 3.44
N ALA A 381 23.18 14.14 2.40
CA ALA A 381 23.56 13.86 1.01
C ALA A 381 23.86 15.14 0.23
N LEU A 382 24.88 15.09 -0.63
CA LEU A 382 25.14 16.08 -1.68
C LEU A 382 25.01 15.41 -3.06
N ILE A 383 23.92 15.68 -3.76
CA ILE A 383 23.66 15.16 -5.12
C ILE A 383 24.23 16.14 -6.15
N VAL A 384 25.29 15.74 -6.85
CA VAL A 384 25.88 16.56 -7.93
C VAL A 384 25.29 16.14 -9.27
N GLY A 385 24.41 16.98 -9.81
CA GLY A 385 23.57 16.66 -10.98
C GLY A 385 22.13 16.35 -10.61
N VAL A 386 21.55 17.06 -9.64
CA VAL A 386 20.22 16.76 -9.06
C VAL A 386 19.05 16.77 -10.06
N THR A 387 19.16 17.54 -11.14
CA THR A 387 18.15 17.55 -12.24
C THR A 387 18.47 16.53 -13.33
N GLY A 388 19.49 15.69 -13.15
CA GLY A 388 19.81 14.58 -14.04
C GLY A 388 18.83 13.42 -13.89
N ILE A 389 18.90 12.45 -14.79
CA ILE A 389 17.98 11.30 -14.82
C ILE A 389 18.03 10.44 -13.54
N VAL A 390 19.23 10.24 -12.95
CA VAL A 390 19.38 9.56 -11.65
C VAL A 390 19.37 10.54 -10.49
N GLY A 391 19.87 11.77 -10.69
CA GLY A 391 19.83 12.80 -9.65
C GLY A 391 18.41 13.13 -9.20
N ASN A 392 17.45 13.08 -10.13
CA ASN A 392 16.03 13.28 -9.83
C ASN A 392 15.48 12.11 -8.97
N SER A 393 15.82 10.87 -9.31
CA SER A 393 15.44 9.69 -8.50
C SER A 393 16.07 9.74 -7.10
N LEU A 394 17.35 10.10 -6.97
CA LEU A 394 17.99 10.29 -5.67
C LEU A 394 17.33 11.40 -4.86
N ALA A 395 16.94 12.50 -5.49
CA ALA A 395 16.25 13.62 -4.85
C ALA A 395 14.87 13.23 -4.31
N GLU A 396 14.20 12.30 -4.97
CA GLU A 396 12.89 11.76 -4.60
C GLU A 396 13.01 10.69 -3.51
N ILE A 397 14.01 9.80 -3.60
CA ILE A 397 14.14 8.62 -2.73
C ILE A 397 14.89 8.91 -1.43
N LEU A 398 16.00 9.65 -1.45
CA LEU A 398 16.80 9.91 -0.23
C LEU A 398 15.97 10.45 0.95
N PRO A 399 15.06 11.41 0.75
CA PRO A 399 14.27 11.98 1.84
C PRO A 399 13.18 11.07 2.42
N LEU A 400 12.87 9.92 1.79
CA LEU A 400 11.82 9.02 2.27
C LEU A 400 12.19 8.42 3.62
N SER A 401 11.17 8.21 4.47
CA SER A 401 11.36 7.79 5.86
C SER A 401 11.97 6.40 6.05
N ASP A 402 11.81 5.53 5.07
CA ASP A 402 12.28 4.14 5.06
C ASP A 402 13.59 3.97 4.28
N THR A 403 14.15 5.05 3.73
CA THR A 403 15.41 4.99 2.99
C THR A 403 16.58 4.66 3.92
N PRO A 404 17.36 3.59 3.64
CA PRO A 404 18.48 3.19 4.47
C PRO A 404 19.48 4.34 4.72
N GLY A 405 19.96 4.45 5.96
CA GLY A 405 20.82 5.55 6.42
C GLY A 405 20.09 6.87 6.68
N GLY A 406 18.75 6.88 6.55
CA GLY A 406 17.90 8.02 6.88
C GLY A 406 17.61 8.18 8.38
N PRO A 407 16.98 9.30 8.80
CA PRO A 407 16.46 10.36 7.94
C PRO A 407 17.57 11.17 7.25
N TRP A 408 17.43 11.39 5.94
CA TRP A 408 18.42 12.12 5.13
C TRP A 408 18.08 13.61 5.00
N LYS A 409 19.06 14.48 5.26
CA LYS A 409 19.07 15.85 4.70
C LYS A 409 19.69 15.81 3.31
N VAL A 410 19.15 16.54 2.34
CA VAL A 410 19.63 16.48 0.95
C VAL A 410 19.94 17.87 0.40
N TYR A 411 21.16 18.07 -0.08
CA TYR A 411 21.58 19.18 -0.94
C TYR A 411 21.65 18.71 -2.39
N GLY A 412 21.13 19.50 -3.33
CA GLY A 412 21.09 19.15 -4.75
C GLY A 412 21.73 20.22 -5.61
N VAL A 413 22.74 19.86 -6.40
CA VAL A 413 23.51 20.80 -7.23
C VAL A 413 23.17 20.65 -8.71
N ALA A 414 22.87 21.77 -9.38
CA ALA A 414 22.81 21.86 -10.84
C ALA A 414 22.97 23.31 -11.32
N ARG A 415 23.31 23.52 -12.61
CA ARG A 415 23.61 24.85 -13.17
C ARG A 415 22.38 25.72 -13.43
N ARG A 416 21.30 25.09 -13.89
CA ARG A 416 20.04 25.77 -14.25
C ARG A 416 19.26 26.10 -12.98
N PRO A 417 18.32 27.06 -13.02
CA PRO A 417 17.30 27.18 -11.99
C PRO A 417 16.55 25.86 -11.80
N GLN A 418 16.05 25.60 -10.59
CA GLN A 418 15.28 24.39 -10.30
C GLN A 418 14.03 24.37 -11.20
N PRO A 419 13.85 23.35 -12.05
CA PRO A 419 12.68 23.25 -12.91
C PRO A 419 11.46 22.82 -12.10
N SER A 420 10.26 23.19 -12.57
CA SER A 420 9.00 22.90 -11.88
C SER A 420 8.78 21.42 -11.59
N TRP A 421 9.20 20.53 -12.51
CA TRP A 421 9.07 19.07 -12.34
C TRP A 421 10.02 18.47 -11.29
N SER A 422 10.97 19.25 -10.76
CA SER A 422 11.88 18.86 -9.68
C SER A 422 11.63 19.67 -8.40
N ALA A 423 10.64 20.56 -8.39
CA ALA A 423 10.38 21.49 -7.29
C ALA A 423 9.75 20.81 -6.06
N ASP A 424 9.07 19.69 -6.27
CA ASP A 424 8.35 18.96 -5.22
C ASP A 424 9.30 18.11 -4.35
N HIS A 425 10.55 17.92 -4.77
CA HIS A 425 11.56 17.18 -3.99
C HIS A 425 12.04 18.03 -2.81
N PRO A 426 12.12 17.46 -1.60
CA PRO A 426 12.55 18.19 -0.40
C PRO A 426 14.08 18.31 -0.31
N VAL A 427 14.64 18.95 -1.32
CA VAL A 427 16.08 19.12 -1.52
C VAL A 427 16.44 20.60 -1.40
N GLN A 428 17.53 20.87 -0.69
CA GLN A 428 18.14 22.20 -0.68
C GLN A 428 18.88 22.41 -2.00
N TYR A 429 18.19 23.03 -2.96
CA TYR A 429 18.71 23.25 -4.30
C TYR A 429 19.79 24.35 -4.33
N ILE A 430 20.95 24.01 -4.88
CA ILE A 430 22.10 24.88 -5.01
C ILE A 430 22.40 25.04 -6.50
N GLN A 431 22.15 26.23 -7.02
CA GLN A 431 22.53 26.55 -8.38
C GLN A 431 24.05 26.75 -8.43
N CYS A 432 24.83 25.88 -9.07
CA CYS A 432 26.29 25.99 -9.15
C CYS A 432 26.84 25.33 -10.43
N ASP A 433 27.76 26.01 -11.13
CA ASP A 433 28.58 25.40 -12.17
C ASP A 433 29.83 24.76 -11.59
N VAL A 434 29.81 23.43 -11.46
CA VAL A 434 30.94 22.68 -10.91
C VAL A 434 32.18 22.69 -11.81
N SER A 435 32.09 23.21 -13.04
CA SER A 435 33.27 23.45 -13.89
C SER A 435 34.01 24.75 -13.56
N ASP A 436 33.39 25.67 -12.82
CA ASP A 436 34.03 26.87 -12.28
C ASP A 436 34.53 26.59 -10.86
N GLU A 437 35.85 26.55 -10.68
CA GLU A 437 36.49 26.27 -9.38
C GLU A 437 36.09 27.28 -8.30
N THR A 438 36.00 28.57 -8.65
CA THR A 438 35.72 29.65 -7.70
C THR A 438 34.26 29.59 -7.25
N GLU A 439 33.35 29.35 -8.18
CA GLU A 439 31.92 29.18 -7.86
C GLU A 439 31.69 27.92 -7.01
N THR A 440 32.33 26.81 -7.38
CA THR A 440 32.23 25.53 -6.65
C THR A 440 32.72 25.68 -5.21
N LEU A 441 33.89 26.30 -5.03
CA LEU A 441 34.45 26.56 -3.71
C LEU A 441 33.48 27.43 -2.89
N SER A 442 33.02 28.55 -3.44
CA SER A 442 32.13 29.48 -2.73
C SER A 442 30.80 28.86 -2.31
N LYS A 443 30.23 27.95 -3.12
CA LYS A 443 28.88 27.41 -2.88
C LYS A 443 28.88 26.08 -2.11
N LEU A 444 29.93 25.27 -2.23
CA LEU A 444 29.97 23.94 -1.62
C LEU A 444 30.83 23.88 -0.35
N SER A 445 31.82 24.76 -0.16
CA SER A 445 32.59 24.80 1.09
C SER A 445 31.75 25.10 2.35
N PRO A 446 30.62 25.86 2.29
CA PRO A 446 29.78 26.08 3.47
C PRO A 446 29.00 24.84 3.93
N LEU A 447 28.95 23.77 3.13
CA LEU A 447 28.15 22.57 3.41
C LEU A 447 28.91 21.60 4.33
N THR A 448 29.20 22.06 5.54
CA THR A 448 30.10 21.36 6.48
C THR A 448 29.48 20.09 7.08
N ASP A 449 28.17 19.90 6.94
CA ASP A 449 27.43 18.77 7.50
C ASP A 449 27.30 17.57 6.54
N VAL A 450 27.77 17.69 5.30
CA VAL A 450 27.69 16.62 4.28
C VAL A 450 28.38 15.35 4.77
N THR A 451 27.66 14.23 4.74
CA THR A 451 28.20 12.90 5.06
C THR A 451 28.39 12.01 3.83
N HIS A 452 27.63 12.23 2.75
CA HIS A 452 27.73 11.43 1.53
C HIS A 452 27.65 12.31 0.27
N ILE A 453 28.49 12.03 -0.72
CA ILE A 453 28.43 12.68 -2.04
C ILE A 453 27.93 11.66 -3.07
N PHE A 454 26.92 12.05 -3.85
CA PHE A 454 26.39 11.28 -4.97
C PHE A 454 26.72 12.01 -6.28
N TRP A 455 27.73 11.53 -6.99
CA TRP A 455 28.18 12.11 -8.27
C TRP A 455 27.43 11.48 -9.44
N VAL A 456 26.49 12.22 -10.03
CA VAL A 456 25.59 11.75 -11.10
C VAL A 456 25.52 12.74 -12.27
N THR A 457 26.64 13.41 -12.56
CA THR A 457 26.75 14.40 -13.64
C THR A 457 27.95 14.14 -14.55
N TRP A 458 27.95 14.78 -15.72
CA TRP A 458 29.07 14.77 -16.66
C TRP A 458 28.98 15.96 -17.64
N ALA A 459 30.08 16.23 -18.32
CA ALA A 459 30.18 17.16 -19.44
C ALA A 459 30.53 16.42 -20.73
N ASN A 460 29.71 16.62 -21.77
CA ASN A 460 30.01 16.14 -23.11
C ASN A 460 30.97 17.09 -23.84
N ARG A 461 31.98 16.54 -24.54
CA ARG A 461 32.96 17.29 -25.34
C ARG A 461 33.22 16.57 -26.68
N PRO A 462 33.69 17.28 -27.71
CA PRO A 462 33.97 16.71 -29.03
C PRO A 462 34.93 15.51 -29.04
N THR A 463 35.90 15.47 -28.13
CA THR A 463 36.87 14.37 -28.04
C THR A 463 36.94 13.77 -26.63
N GLU A 464 37.32 12.50 -26.52
CA GLU A 464 37.42 11.85 -25.21
C GLU A 464 38.52 12.47 -24.34
N SER A 465 39.61 12.97 -24.94
CA SER A 465 40.65 13.71 -24.21
C SER A 465 40.11 14.99 -23.56
N GLU A 466 39.23 15.72 -24.25
CA GLU A 466 38.56 16.89 -23.68
C GLU A 466 37.53 16.49 -22.63
N CYS A 467 36.84 15.35 -22.80
CA CYS A 467 35.98 14.77 -21.76
C CYS A 467 36.78 14.44 -20.50
N CYS A 468 37.95 13.79 -20.61
CA CYS A 468 38.84 13.51 -19.48
C CYS A 468 39.22 14.79 -18.74
N HIS A 469 39.60 15.83 -19.47
CA HIS A 469 39.98 17.11 -18.87
C HIS A 469 38.79 17.79 -18.16
N ALA A 470 37.65 17.95 -18.84
CA ALA A 470 36.50 18.67 -18.31
C ALA A 470 35.84 17.95 -17.13
N ASN A 471 35.58 16.64 -17.26
CA ASN A 471 34.94 15.87 -16.19
C ASN A 471 35.87 15.69 -14.99
N GLY A 472 37.17 15.48 -15.24
CA GLY A 472 38.17 15.41 -14.18
C GLY A 472 38.30 16.73 -13.41
N ALA A 473 38.27 17.87 -14.09
CA ALA A 473 38.26 19.19 -13.43
C ALA A 473 37.01 19.36 -12.56
N MET A 474 35.81 19.07 -13.08
CA MET A 474 34.56 19.20 -12.33
C MET A 474 34.56 18.36 -11.03
N LEU A 475 34.99 17.09 -11.10
CA LEU A 475 35.06 16.24 -9.91
C LEU A 475 36.09 16.76 -8.90
N ARG A 476 37.27 17.19 -9.37
CA ARG A 476 38.29 17.79 -8.50
C ARG A 476 37.80 19.03 -7.78
N HIS A 477 37.07 19.92 -8.45
CA HIS A 477 36.54 21.13 -7.82
C HIS A 477 35.58 20.79 -6.68
N VAL A 478 34.64 19.85 -6.89
CA VAL A 478 33.69 19.42 -5.85
C VAL A 478 34.42 18.76 -4.68
N LEU A 479 35.32 17.81 -4.95
CA LEU A 479 36.07 17.12 -3.90
C LEU A 479 36.95 18.11 -3.12
N SER A 480 37.61 19.05 -3.80
CA SER A 480 38.44 20.08 -3.14
C SER A 480 37.62 21.07 -2.32
N ALA A 481 36.36 21.32 -2.69
CA ALA A 481 35.45 22.17 -1.92
C ALA A 481 34.85 21.46 -0.71
N VAL A 482 34.49 20.17 -0.81
CA VAL A 482 33.73 19.46 0.24
C VAL A 482 34.64 18.71 1.20
N VAL A 483 35.61 17.93 0.70
CA VAL A 483 36.44 17.04 1.53
C VAL A 483 37.16 17.76 2.69
N PRO A 484 37.78 18.95 2.50
CA PRO A 484 38.43 19.65 3.61
C PRO A 484 37.46 20.37 4.55
N ASN A 485 36.21 20.62 4.14
CA ASN A 485 35.24 21.44 4.88
C ASN A 485 34.14 20.61 5.56
N ALA A 486 33.91 19.37 5.15
CA ALA A 486 32.91 18.46 5.71
C ALA A 486 33.59 17.37 6.59
N PRO A 487 33.82 17.61 7.89
CA PRO A 487 34.51 16.66 8.77
C PRO A 487 33.79 15.30 8.86
N SER A 488 32.45 15.32 8.79
CA SER A 488 31.60 14.12 8.87
C SER A 488 31.46 13.35 7.56
N LEU A 489 32.20 13.72 6.49
CA LEU A 489 32.15 13.01 5.21
C LEU A 489 32.60 11.55 5.38
N ARG A 490 31.74 10.60 4.98
CA ARG A 490 31.91 9.14 5.12
C ARG A 490 32.09 8.43 3.79
N HIS A 491 31.38 8.86 2.74
CA HIS A 491 31.32 8.11 1.49
C HIS A 491 31.16 8.98 0.24
N VAL A 492 31.68 8.50 -0.89
CA VAL A 492 31.46 9.08 -2.22
C VAL A 492 31.00 8.00 -3.21
N CYS A 493 29.78 8.14 -3.72
CA CYS A 493 29.25 7.35 -4.82
C CYS A 493 29.59 8.04 -6.15
N LEU A 494 30.26 7.32 -7.05
CA LEU A 494 30.63 7.79 -8.39
C LEU A 494 29.87 7.02 -9.47
N GLN A 495 28.95 7.69 -10.17
CA GLN A 495 28.29 7.09 -11.32
C GLN A 495 29.12 7.24 -12.61
N THR A 496 29.34 6.13 -13.29
CA THR A 496 30.00 6.04 -14.61
C THR A 496 29.06 5.34 -15.61
N GLY A 497 29.40 4.16 -16.13
CA GLY A 497 28.54 3.38 -17.02
C GLY A 497 29.28 2.36 -17.89
N HIS A 498 28.54 1.65 -18.74
CA HIS A 498 29.05 0.60 -19.64
C HIS A 498 30.22 0.99 -20.54
N LYS A 499 30.40 2.28 -20.86
CA LYS A 499 31.57 2.72 -21.64
C LYS A 499 32.90 2.39 -20.95
N HIS A 500 32.92 2.03 -19.67
CA HIS A 500 34.10 1.46 -19.02
C HIS A 500 34.62 0.22 -19.78
N TYR A 501 33.72 -0.63 -20.26
CA TYR A 501 34.04 -1.90 -20.92
C TYR A 501 34.08 -1.82 -22.44
N ILE A 502 33.41 -0.80 -23.01
CA ILE A 502 33.23 -0.63 -24.47
C ILE A 502 34.22 0.40 -25.03
N GLY A 503 34.61 1.39 -24.22
CA GLY A 503 35.34 2.57 -24.65
C GLY A 503 34.42 3.77 -24.94
N PRO A 504 34.98 4.94 -25.27
CA PRO A 504 34.21 6.15 -25.54
C PRO A 504 33.43 6.09 -26.86
N PHE A 505 32.41 6.96 -27.01
CA PHE A 505 31.57 6.98 -28.22
C PHE A 505 32.39 7.16 -29.51
N GLU A 506 33.50 7.91 -29.47
CA GLU A 506 34.38 8.15 -30.62
C GLU A 506 35.10 6.88 -31.15
N THR A 507 35.23 5.85 -30.30
CA THR A 507 35.90 4.59 -30.63
C THR A 507 34.93 3.42 -30.86
N PHE A 508 33.61 3.65 -30.80
CA PHE A 508 32.61 2.61 -31.08
C PHE A 508 32.86 2.00 -32.48
N GLY A 509 33.02 0.68 -32.53
CA GLY A 509 33.34 -0.07 -33.75
C GLY A 509 34.80 0.06 -34.25
N LYS A 510 35.63 0.89 -33.61
CA LYS A 510 37.06 1.06 -33.93
C LYS A 510 37.97 0.35 -32.92
N LEU A 511 37.53 0.32 -31.66
CA LEU A 511 38.19 -0.41 -30.58
C LEU A 511 37.40 -1.67 -30.29
N LYS A 512 38.11 -2.80 -30.10
CA LYS A 512 37.45 -4.05 -29.68
C LYS A 512 37.03 -3.90 -28.20
N PRO A 513 35.74 -3.96 -27.87
CA PRO A 513 35.29 -3.98 -26.49
C PRO A 513 35.67 -5.31 -25.83
N HIS A 514 35.50 -5.42 -24.51
CA HIS A 514 35.51 -6.73 -23.86
C HIS A 514 34.36 -7.62 -24.40
N ASP A 515 34.50 -8.93 -24.23
CA ASP A 515 33.43 -9.86 -24.59
C ASP A 515 32.37 -9.87 -23.46
N PRO A 516 31.07 -9.62 -23.75
CA PRO A 516 30.01 -9.62 -22.74
C PRO A 516 29.62 -11.04 -22.29
N PRO A 517 28.97 -11.22 -21.11
CA PRO A 517 28.54 -10.16 -20.20
C PRO A 517 29.70 -9.52 -19.44
N PHE A 518 29.68 -8.19 -19.32
CA PHE A 518 30.72 -7.44 -18.61
C PHE A 518 30.72 -7.72 -17.10
N THR A 519 31.91 -7.94 -16.54
CA THR A 519 32.16 -8.08 -15.11
C THR A 519 33.13 -7.00 -14.64
N GLU A 520 33.04 -6.60 -13.38
CA GLU A 520 33.72 -5.42 -12.85
C GLU A 520 35.23 -5.59 -12.67
N ASP A 521 35.71 -6.84 -12.65
CA ASP A 521 37.12 -7.26 -12.57
C ASP A 521 37.84 -7.26 -13.92
N MET A 522 37.12 -6.98 -15.03
CA MET A 522 37.75 -6.81 -16.33
C MET A 522 38.73 -5.63 -16.32
N PRO A 523 39.92 -5.78 -16.94
CA PRO A 523 40.90 -4.71 -16.95
C PRO A 523 40.41 -3.52 -17.78
N ARG A 524 40.82 -2.30 -17.42
CA ARG A 524 40.55 -1.11 -18.24
C ARG A 524 41.06 -1.31 -19.67
N LEU A 525 40.30 -0.84 -20.65
CA LEU A 525 40.74 -0.81 -22.04
C LEU A 525 41.95 0.13 -22.20
N ASN A 526 42.85 -0.21 -23.13
CA ASN A 526 44.01 0.63 -23.47
C ASN A 526 43.61 1.80 -24.39
N ALA A 527 42.74 2.68 -23.88
CA ALA A 527 42.27 3.89 -24.53
C ALA A 527 41.92 4.95 -23.48
N PRO A 528 42.02 6.26 -23.81
CA PRO A 528 41.48 7.31 -22.97
C PRO A 528 39.99 7.07 -22.69
N ASN A 529 39.59 7.27 -21.44
CA ASN A 529 38.19 7.21 -21.01
C ASN A 529 38.04 8.08 -19.76
N PHE A 530 37.11 9.04 -19.78
CA PHE A 530 36.94 9.95 -18.66
C PHE A 530 36.45 9.22 -17.41
N TYR A 531 35.81 8.05 -17.53
CA TYR A 531 35.47 7.21 -16.38
C TYR A 531 36.72 6.74 -15.62
N HIS A 532 37.79 6.37 -16.33
CA HIS A 532 39.05 5.98 -15.70
C HIS A 532 39.67 7.18 -14.97
N THR A 533 39.63 8.37 -15.58
CA THR A 533 40.09 9.62 -14.96
C THR A 533 39.32 9.95 -13.68
N LEU A 534 37.99 9.78 -13.67
CA LEU A 534 37.16 10.01 -12.48
C LEU A 534 37.45 9.00 -11.36
N GLU A 535 37.58 7.71 -11.70
CA GLU A 535 37.98 6.68 -10.73
C GLU A 535 39.35 7.00 -10.12
N ASP A 536 40.34 7.39 -10.93
CA ASP A 536 41.68 7.71 -10.44
C ASP A 536 41.67 8.90 -9.48
N ILE A 537 40.93 9.97 -9.81
CA ILE A 537 40.74 11.14 -8.92
C ILE A 537 40.07 10.73 -7.60
N LEU A 538 39.06 9.86 -7.65
CA LEU A 538 38.35 9.38 -6.48
C LEU A 538 39.27 8.57 -5.56
N LEU A 539 40.06 7.66 -6.15
CA LEU A 539 41.03 6.83 -5.44
C LEU A 539 42.15 7.67 -4.82
N GLU A 540 42.71 8.63 -5.57
CA GLU A 540 43.70 9.59 -5.06
C GLU A 540 43.15 10.40 -3.87
N THR A 541 41.90 10.85 -3.96
CA THR A 541 41.23 11.61 -2.89
C THR A 541 41.00 10.75 -1.64
N ALA A 542 40.50 9.53 -1.81
CA ALA A 542 40.27 8.60 -0.71
C ALA A 542 41.59 8.22 0.00
N ALA A 543 42.67 7.98 -0.77
CA ALA A 543 44.00 7.66 -0.22
C ALA A 543 44.67 8.83 0.52
N GLY A 544 44.34 10.08 0.18
CA GLY A 544 44.91 11.28 0.80
C GLY A 544 44.46 11.54 2.25
N ARG A 545 43.38 10.90 2.72
CA ARG A 545 42.83 11.11 4.08
C ARG A 545 43.53 10.18 5.09
N ARG A 546 44.48 10.72 5.85
CA ARG A 546 45.38 9.98 6.75
C ARG A 546 44.71 9.18 7.89
N GLU A 547 43.42 9.37 8.15
CA GLU A 547 42.67 8.74 9.27
C GLU A 547 41.69 7.60 8.85
N GLN A 548 41.76 7.07 7.62
CA GLN A 548 41.04 5.84 7.18
C GLN A 548 39.48 5.82 7.27
N THR A 549 38.79 6.96 7.13
CA THR A 549 37.31 7.01 7.27
C THR A 549 36.51 7.32 5.99
N LEU A 550 37.14 7.75 4.89
CA LEU A 550 36.42 8.05 3.64
C LEU A 550 36.42 6.83 2.71
N THR A 551 35.24 6.29 2.47
CA THR A 551 35.02 5.16 1.55
C THR A 551 34.43 5.62 0.23
N TRP A 552 34.43 4.76 -0.78
CA TRP A 552 33.89 5.07 -2.10
C TRP A 552 33.15 3.89 -2.71
N SER A 553 32.33 4.15 -3.73
CA SER A 553 31.73 3.13 -4.58
C SER A 553 31.58 3.66 -6.01
N VAL A 554 31.71 2.79 -7.01
CA VAL A 554 31.55 3.14 -8.42
C VAL A 554 30.38 2.38 -9.01
N HIS A 555 29.45 3.08 -9.65
CA HIS A 555 28.22 2.49 -10.20
C HIS A 555 28.23 2.60 -11.72
N ARG A 556 28.15 1.46 -12.40
CA ARG A 556 28.27 1.33 -13.86
C ARG A 556 26.92 0.92 -14.45
N PRO A 557 25.94 1.83 -14.57
CA PRO A 557 24.68 1.50 -15.20
C PRO A 557 24.85 1.20 -16.70
N ALA A 558 23.94 0.40 -17.22
CA ALA A 558 23.65 0.27 -18.64
C ALA A 558 22.92 1.52 -19.15
N LEU A 559 22.17 1.36 -20.23
CA LEU A 559 21.25 2.37 -20.74
C LEU A 559 20.16 2.70 -19.71
N ILE A 560 20.00 3.97 -19.35
CA ILE A 560 19.10 4.38 -18.26
C ILE A 560 17.66 4.60 -18.75
N PHE A 561 16.71 3.96 -18.08
CA PHE A 561 15.28 4.30 -18.15
C PHE A 561 14.94 5.17 -16.94
N GLY A 562 14.37 6.35 -17.18
CA GLY A 562 14.18 7.35 -16.13
C GLY A 562 13.48 8.61 -16.60
N PHE A 563 13.20 9.50 -15.64
CA PHE A 563 12.55 10.78 -15.90
C PHE A 563 13.54 11.94 -15.67
N SER A 564 13.89 12.64 -16.75
CA SER A 564 14.47 13.98 -16.68
C SER A 564 14.43 14.63 -18.07
N PRO A 565 13.60 15.66 -18.27
CA PRO A 565 13.65 16.52 -19.45
C PRO A 565 14.98 17.25 -19.63
N HIS A 566 15.83 17.28 -18.61
CA HIS A 566 17.12 17.96 -18.61
C HIS A 566 18.31 17.04 -18.90
N SER A 567 18.08 15.73 -19.00
CA SER A 567 19.13 14.73 -19.22
C SER A 567 19.66 14.78 -20.65
N MET A 568 20.99 14.77 -20.78
CA MET A 568 21.67 14.71 -22.08
C MET A 568 21.60 13.32 -22.75
N MET A 569 21.13 12.30 -22.03
CA MET A 569 20.97 10.92 -22.50
C MET A 569 19.67 10.34 -21.91
N ASN A 570 18.53 10.65 -22.55
CA ASN A 570 17.22 10.17 -22.14
C ASN A 570 16.53 9.43 -23.29
N LEU A 571 16.69 8.12 -23.36
CA LEU A 571 16.09 7.34 -24.43
C LEU A 571 14.56 7.31 -24.35
N ILE A 572 14.01 7.05 -23.17
CA ILE A 572 12.55 6.90 -23.01
C ILE A 572 11.85 8.21 -23.31
N GLY A 573 12.32 9.33 -22.76
CA GLY A 573 11.75 10.64 -23.08
C GLY A 573 11.77 10.93 -24.58
N THR A 574 12.88 10.60 -25.25
CA THR A 574 13.02 10.80 -26.69
C THR A 574 12.07 9.92 -27.51
N LEU A 575 11.92 8.64 -27.14
CA LEU A 575 10.99 7.71 -27.81
C LEU A 575 9.53 8.09 -27.57
N CYS A 576 9.20 8.59 -26.38
CA CYS A 576 7.87 9.12 -26.07
C CYS A 576 7.52 10.33 -26.95
N VAL A 577 8.45 11.26 -27.14
CA VAL A 577 8.24 12.42 -28.02
C VAL A 577 8.05 11.97 -29.47
N TYR A 578 8.83 10.99 -29.93
CA TYR A 578 8.64 10.41 -31.26
C TYR A 578 7.25 9.74 -31.42
N ALA A 579 6.81 8.97 -30.43
CA ALA A 579 5.50 8.33 -30.45
C ALA A 579 4.35 9.36 -30.42
N ALA A 580 4.50 10.44 -29.65
CA ALA A 580 3.55 11.55 -29.64
C ALA A 580 3.47 12.25 -31.00
N ILE A 581 4.61 12.51 -31.66
CA ILE A 581 4.64 13.08 -33.02
C ILE A 581 3.97 12.12 -34.02
N CYS A 582 4.27 10.82 -33.94
CA CYS A 582 3.63 9.82 -34.81
C CYS A 582 2.11 9.80 -34.63
N LYS A 583 1.65 9.85 -33.37
CA LYS A 583 0.22 9.91 -33.04
C LYS A 583 -0.43 11.18 -33.60
N TYR A 584 0.21 12.32 -33.43
CA TYR A 584 -0.29 13.61 -33.91
C TYR A 584 -0.38 13.67 -35.44
N GLU A 585 0.63 13.15 -36.13
CA GLU A 585 0.66 13.12 -37.60
C GLU A 585 -0.12 11.94 -38.21
N ASN A 586 -0.70 11.08 -37.36
CA ASN A 586 -1.36 9.84 -37.75
C ASN A 586 -0.49 8.95 -38.65
N THR A 587 0.78 8.83 -38.29
CA THR A 587 1.75 7.97 -38.99
C THR A 587 2.13 6.77 -38.13
N PRO A 588 2.39 5.59 -38.72
CA PRO A 588 2.80 4.43 -37.94
C PRO A 588 4.14 4.63 -37.23
N LEU A 589 4.27 4.07 -36.02
CA LEU A 589 5.48 4.09 -35.23
C LEU A 589 6.55 3.14 -35.82
N LYS A 590 7.44 3.68 -36.65
CA LYS A 590 8.54 2.91 -37.27
C LYS A 590 9.75 2.78 -36.35
N PHE A 591 10.28 1.57 -36.17
CA PHE A 591 11.52 1.34 -35.45
C PHE A 591 12.72 1.96 -36.20
N PRO A 592 13.52 2.84 -35.56
CA PRO A 592 14.60 3.56 -36.26
C PRO A 592 15.97 2.86 -36.18
N GLY A 593 16.03 1.67 -35.57
CA GLY A 593 17.25 0.92 -35.34
C GLY A 593 17.65 -0.01 -36.47
N THR A 594 18.70 -0.79 -36.20
CA THR A 594 19.19 -1.86 -37.09
C THR A 594 18.48 -3.20 -36.83
N PRO A 595 18.55 -4.17 -37.78
CA PRO A 595 18.05 -5.52 -37.53
C PRO A 595 18.70 -6.18 -36.31
N ALA A 596 19.97 -5.86 -36.05
CA ALA A 596 20.72 -6.31 -34.89
C ALA A 596 20.08 -5.81 -33.58
N ALA A 597 19.85 -4.50 -33.45
CA ALA A 597 19.20 -3.92 -32.28
C ALA A 597 17.76 -4.45 -32.07
N TRP A 598 17.01 -4.65 -33.16
CA TRP A 598 15.65 -5.16 -33.11
C TRP A 598 15.56 -6.58 -32.52
N ASN A 599 16.54 -7.43 -32.87
CA ASN A 599 16.52 -8.86 -32.60
C ASN A 599 17.40 -9.30 -31.43
N CYS A 600 18.41 -8.53 -31.04
CA CYS A 600 19.32 -8.90 -29.95
C CYS A 600 18.64 -8.79 -28.58
N TYR A 601 19.21 -9.48 -27.59
CA TYR A 601 18.88 -9.20 -26.20
C TYR A 601 19.52 -7.87 -25.78
N SER A 602 18.78 -7.09 -25.02
CA SER A 602 19.18 -5.79 -24.50
C SER A 602 18.96 -5.75 -22.99
N VAL A 603 19.75 -4.92 -22.32
CA VAL A 603 19.64 -4.65 -20.88
C VAL A 603 19.56 -3.15 -20.65
N VAL A 604 18.82 -2.75 -19.63
CA VAL A 604 18.68 -1.35 -19.19
C VAL A 604 18.82 -1.25 -17.68
N SER A 605 18.96 -0.04 -17.20
CA SER A 605 19.07 0.33 -15.79
C SER A 605 17.99 1.34 -15.45
N ASP A 606 17.09 0.96 -14.58
CA ASP A 606 16.05 1.85 -14.07
C ASP A 606 16.68 2.92 -13.15
N ALA A 607 16.29 4.18 -13.31
CA ALA A 607 16.87 5.30 -12.57
C ALA A 607 16.65 5.20 -11.05
N ASP A 608 15.51 4.66 -10.61
CA ASP A 608 15.23 4.43 -9.19
C ASP A 608 16.07 3.27 -8.66
N LEU A 609 16.23 2.20 -9.45
CA LEU A 609 17.13 1.09 -9.08
C LEU A 609 18.60 1.55 -8.96
N ILE A 610 19.05 2.46 -9.83
CA ILE A 610 20.40 3.04 -9.72
C ILE A 610 20.51 3.88 -8.44
N ALA A 611 19.49 4.66 -8.09
CA ALA A 611 19.46 5.43 -6.86
C ALA A 611 19.51 4.52 -5.63
N GLU A 612 18.69 3.47 -5.58
CA GLU A 612 18.70 2.42 -4.55
C GLU A 612 20.08 1.76 -4.43
N HIS A 613 20.72 1.45 -5.55
CA HIS A 613 22.05 0.85 -5.59
C HIS A 613 23.13 1.78 -5.03
N GLN A 614 23.04 3.09 -5.30
CA GLN A 614 23.93 4.09 -4.70
C GLN A 614 23.70 4.22 -3.20
N ILE A 615 22.44 4.26 -2.76
CA ILE A 615 22.08 4.34 -1.33
C ILE A 615 22.56 3.09 -0.59
N TRP A 616 22.35 1.91 -1.16
CA TRP A 616 22.87 0.66 -0.60
C TRP A 616 24.38 0.74 -0.41
N ALA A 617 25.14 1.10 -1.44
CA ALA A 617 26.60 1.19 -1.31
C ALA A 617 27.06 2.28 -0.33
N ALA A 618 26.29 3.35 -0.21
CA ALA A 618 26.51 4.43 0.74
C ALA A 618 26.39 3.99 2.21
N VAL A 619 25.61 2.96 2.53
CA VAL A 619 25.37 2.52 3.92
C VAL A 619 25.91 1.13 4.26
N ASP A 620 25.99 0.23 3.28
CA ASP A 620 26.39 -1.16 3.49
C ASP A 620 27.92 -1.30 3.61
N PRO A 621 28.44 -1.96 4.67
CA PRO A 621 29.88 -2.18 4.82
C PRO A 621 30.49 -3.11 3.75
N ASN A 622 29.72 -4.04 3.17
CA ASN A 622 30.20 -4.99 2.15
C ASN A 622 30.35 -4.35 0.77
N ALA A 623 29.79 -3.16 0.58
CA ALA A 623 29.81 -2.42 -0.67
C ALA A 623 30.92 -1.35 -0.72
N LYS A 624 31.71 -1.21 0.35
CA LYS A 624 32.74 -0.16 0.44
C LYS A 624 33.94 -0.47 -0.43
N ASN A 625 34.41 0.56 -1.12
CA ASN A 625 35.61 0.57 -1.96
C ASN A 625 35.55 -0.41 -3.12
N GLU A 626 34.37 -0.53 -3.72
CA GLU A 626 34.09 -1.46 -4.81
C GLU A 626 33.42 -0.76 -6.00
N ALA A 627 33.66 -1.31 -7.19
CA ALA A 627 32.91 -0.98 -8.40
C ALA A 627 31.87 -2.06 -8.69
N PHE A 628 30.66 -1.64 -9.07
CA PHE A 628 29.51 -2.49 -9.32
C PHE A 628 28.80 -2.08 -10.62
N ASN A 629 28.41 -3.08 -11.42
CA ASN A 629 27.40 -2.94 -12.45
C ASN A 629 26.03 -2.72 -11.80
N CYS A 630 25.12 -2.10 -12.55
CA CYS A 630 23.77 -1.84 -12.07
C CYS A 630 22.80 -1.89 -13.23
N SER A 631 22.18 -3.04 -13.45
CA SER A 631 21.14 -3.24 -14.45
C SER A 631 19.92 -3.92 -13.83
N ASN A 632 18.80 -3.90 -14.56
CA ASN A 632 17.49 -4.33 -14.06
C ASN A 632 17.41 -5.79 -13.62
N GLY A 633 18.38 -6.62 -13.97
CA GLY A 633 18.39 -8.05 -13.65
C GLY A 633 17.56 -8.90 -14.61
N ASP A 634 17.03 -8.31 -15.69
CA ASP A 634 16.37 -8.98 -16.81
C ASP A 634 16.96 -8.54 -18.17
N VAL A 635 16.50 -9.19 -19.25
CA VAL A 635 16.82 -8.81 -20.65
C VAL A 635 15.56 -8.71 -21.47
N PHE A 636 15.56 -7.86 -22.50
CA PHE A 636 14.44 -7.67 -23.41
C PHE A 636 14.91 -7.63 -24.88
N LYS A 637 13.96 -7.58 -25.82
CA LYS A 637 14.24 -7.25 -27.22
C LYS A 637 13.45 -6.02 -27.62
N TRP A 638 14.03 -5.14 -28.41
CA TRP A 638 13.34 -3.94 -28.87
C TRP A 638 12.04 -4.25 -29.60
N LYS A 639 11.97 -5.38 -30.33
CA LYS A 639 10.71 -5.82 -30.96
C LYS A 639 9.51 -5.97 -30.02
N HIS A 640 9.75 -6.26 -28.74
CA HIS A 640 8.70 -6.39 -27.74
C HIS A 640 8.38 -5.06 -27.07
N LEU A 641 9.40 -4.31 -26.64
CA LEU A 641 9.17 -2.99 -26.04
C LEU A 641 8.56 -1.98 -27.01
N TRP A 642 8.85 -2.12 -28.31
CA TRP A 642 8.27 -1.25 -29.33
C TRP A 642 6.75 -1.37 -29.43
N ARG A 643 6.23 -2.60 -29.26
CA ARG A 643 4.79 -2.84 -29.18
C ARG A 643 4.19 -2.18 -27.93
N ILE A 644 4.82 -2.34 -26.78
CA ILE A 644 4.37 -1.70 -25.53
C ILE A 644 4.34 -0.17 -25.69
N LEU A 645 5.39 0.42 -26.28
CA LEU A 645 5.43 1.85 -26.56
C LEU A 645 4.28 2.28 -27.49
N ALA A 646 4.00 1.52 -28.54
CA ALA A 646 2.90 1.80 -29.45
C ALA A 646 1.52 1.77 -28.75
N GLU A 647 1.30 0.74 -27.92
CA GLU A 647 0.08 0.57 -27.10
C GLU A 647 -0.11 1.76 -26.14
N GLN A 648 0.96 2.21 -25.47
CA GLN A 648 0.91 3.32 -24.52
C GLN A 648 0.50 4.67 -25.13
N PHE A 649 0.68 4.82 -26.45
CA PHE A 649 0.33 6.02 -27.21
C PHE A 649 -0.87 5.81 -28.15
N GLY A 650 -1.45 4.60 -28.19
CA GLY A 650 -2.54 4.26 -29.09
C GLY A 650 -2.21 4.56 -30.55
N VAL A 651 -0.97 4.28 -30.97
CA VAL A 651 -0.48 4.47 -32.34
C VAL A 651 -0.23 3.12 -32.97
N GLU A 652 -0.59 2.97 -34.25
CA GLU A 652 -0.24 1.77 -35.01
C GLU A 652 1.28 1.67 -35.14
N TYR A 653 1.87 0.48 -34.98
CA TYR A 653 3.27 0.26 -35.30
C TYR A 653 3.39 -0.72 -36.48
N VAL A 654 4.45 -0.56 -37.26
CA VAL A 654 4.78 -1.50 -38.34
C VAL A 654 5.86 -2.45 -37.86
N GLU A 655 5.75 -3.74 -38.21
CA GLU A 655 6.86 -4.66 -38.02
C GLU A 655 8.08 -4.18 -38.80
N PHE A 656 9.26 -4.37 -38.22
CA PHE A 656 10.53 -3.95 -38.82
C PHE A 656 10.77 -4.68 -40.16
N ASP A 657 10.95 -3.92 -41.24
CA ASP A 657 11.28 -4.46 -42.56
C ASP A 657 12.79 -4.36 -42.81
N GLU A 658 13.46 -5.52 -42.87
CA GLU A 658 14.89 -5.63 -43.15
C GLU A 658 15.29 -5.13 -44.55
N ARG A 659 14.31 -4.91 -45.45
CA ARG A 659 14.53 -4.40 -46.82
C ARG A 659 14.45 -2.88 -46.90
N GLU A 660 13.91 -2.20 -45.88
CA GLU A 660 13.83 -0.73 -45.83
C GLU A 660 15.19 -0.14 -45.44
N GLU A 661 15.63 0.91 -46.14
CA GLU A 661 16.90 1.57 -45.84
C GLU A 661 16.81 2.30 -44.48
N ARG A 662 17.83 2.11 -43.61
CA ARG A 662 17.83 2.74 -42.28
C ARG A 662 17.93 4.27 -42.42
N VAL A 663 16.93 4.97 -41.90
CA VAL A 663 16.95 6.43 -41.71
C VAL A 663 17.19 6.75 -40.24
N SER A 664 18.20 7.59 -39.96
CA SER A 664 18.51 8.04 -38.60
C SER A 664 17.37 8.87 -38.00
N MET A 665 17.20 8.85 -36.68
CA MET A 665 16.25 9.71 -35.98
C MET A 665 16.58 11.19 -36.17
N VAL A 666 17.87 11.55 -36.24
CA VAL A 666 18.29 12.92 -36.55
C VAL A 666 17.73 13.40 -37.88
N GLU A 667 17.78 12.59 -38.93
CA GLU A 667 17.22 12.99 -40.23
C GLU A 667 15.69 12.87 -40.25
N ARG A 668 15.13 11.82 -39.62
CA ARG A 668 13.67 11.58 -39.58
C ARG A 668 12.91 12.70 -38.86
N MET A 669 13.47 13.23 -37.78
CA MET A 669 12.83 14.25 -36.94
C MET A 669 13.23 15.69 -37.31
N LYS A 670 14.03 15.86 -38.35
CA LYS A 670 14.44 17.17 -38.85
C LYS A 670 13.23 18.00 -39.28
N GLY A 671 13.12 19.23 -38.75
CA GLY A 671 12.00 20.12 -39.09
C GLY A 671 10.71 19.86 -38.31
N LYS A 672 10.70 18.97 -37.30
CA LYS A 672 9.53 18.65 -36.47
C LYS A 672 9.32 19.61 -35.28
N GLU A 673 10.13 20.67 -35.16
CA GLU A 673 10.05 21.64 -34.07
C GLU A 673 8.67 22.30 -34.03
N ARG A 674 8.16 22.71 -35.20
CA ARG A 674 6.81 23.30 -35.30
C ARG A 674 5.70 22.31 -34.91
N VAL A 675 5.85 21.04 -35.30
CA VAL A 675 4.88 19.99 -34.95
C VAL A 675 4.84 19.79 -33.44
N TRP A 676 6.01 19.77 -32.80
CA TRP A 676 6.10 19.68 -31.34
C TRP A 676 5.49 20.90 -30.64
N GLU A 677 5.75 22.12 -31.12
CA GLU A 677 5.13 23.33 -30.59
C GLU A 677 3.58 23.28 -30.69
N GLU A 678 3.06 22.75 -31.79
CA GLU A 678 1.63 22.54 -32.00
C GLU A 678 1.06 21.51 -31.00
N ILE A 679 1.76 20.39 -30.77
CA ILE A 679 1.38 19.38 -29.74
C ILE A 679 1.39 19.99 -28.34
N VAL A 680 2.46 20.69 -27.97
CA VAL A 680 2.60 21.32 -26.65
C VAL A 680 1.45 22.27 -26.37
N LYS A 681 1.08 23.08 -27.38
CA LYS A 681 -0.03 24.02 -27.26
C LYS A 681 -1.39 23.33 -27.22
N ALA A 682 -1.62 22.33 -28.07
CA ALA A 682 -2.90 21.64 -28.17
C ALA A 682 -3.24 20.84 -26.90
N GLU A 683 -2.24 20.17 -26.33
CA GLU A 683 -2.40 19.23 -25.21
C GLU A 683 -2.10 19.88 -23.84
N GLY A 684 -1.78 21.18 -23.82
CA GLY A 684 -1.48 21.92 -22.59
C GLY A 684 -0.25 21.38 -21.85
N LEU A 685 0.79 20.99 -22.60
CA LEU A 685 2.01 20.40 -22.07
C LEU A 685 2.93 21.46 -21.43
N ALA A 686 3.91 21.00 -20.67
CA ALA A 686 5.00 21.85 -20.21
C ALA A 686 5.71 22.50 -21.43
N PRO A 687 6.02 23.81 -21.37
CA PRO A 687 6.57 24.55 -22.49
C PRO A 687 8.03 24.14 -22.73
N THR A 688 8.21 23.08 -23.50
CA THR A 688 9.50 22.46 -23.80
C THR A 688 9.83 22.63 -25.27
N LYS A 689 11.10 22.85 -25.58
CA LYS A 689 11.58 22.79 -26.97
C LYS A 689 11.90 21.36 -27.35
N LEU A 690 11.75 21.03 -28.64
CA LEU A 690 11.96 19.66 -29.12
C LEU A 690 13.38 19.16 -28.79
N GLU A 691 14.39 20.00 -29.00
CA GLU A 691 15.80 19.69 -28.72
C GLU A 691 16.13 19.55 -27.22
N GLU A 692 15.26 20.00 -26.33
CA GLU A 692 15.43 19.85 -24.88
C GLU A 692 14.98 18.46 -24.41
N VAL A 693 13.85 17.97 -24.93
CA VAL A 693 13.22 16.72 -24.50
C VAL A 693 13.53 15.50 -25.37
N ALA A 694 14.06 15.72 -26.57
CA ALA A 694 14.36 14.66 -27.53
C ALA A 694 15.81 14.68 -28.01
N VAL A 695 16.56 13.64 -27.62
CA VAL A 695 17.99 13.49 -27.87
C VAL A 695 18.21 12.47 -29.00
N TRP A 696 17.87 12.85 -30.22
CA TRP A 696 17.80 11.95 -31.38
C TRP A 696 19.11 11.20 -31.68
N TRP A 697 20.25 11.88 -31.60
CA TRP A 697 21.57 11.27 -31.85
C TRP A 697 21.83 10.08 -30.92
N PHE A 698 21.32 10.15 -29.68
CA PHE A 698 21.51 9.11 -28.69
C PHE A 698 20.67 7.87 -29.03
N VAL A 699 19.46 8.05 -29.55
CA VAL A 699 18.64 6.95 -30.11
C VAL A 699 19.39 6.24 -31.23
N ASP A 700 20.00 7.01 -32.13
CA ASP A 700 20.74 6.48 -33.28
C ASP A 700 21.98 5.68 -32.89
N VAL A 701 22.66 6.09 -31.82
CA VAL A 701 23.79 5.35 -31.23
C VAL A 701 23.31 4.05 -30.59
N ILE A 702 22.30 4.13 -29.72
CA ILE A 702 21.82 2.97 -28.95
C ILE A 702 21.18 1.91 -29.83
N LEU A 703 20.37 2.31 -30.81
CA LEU A 703 19.70 1.39 -31.74
C LEU A 703 20.54 1.08 -32.99
N GLY A 704 21.78 1.57 -33.04
CA GLY A 704 22.70 1.43 -34.16
C GLY A 704 23.42 0.09 -34.27
N GLY A 705 23.32 -0.78 -33.25
CA GLY A 705 24.00 -2.08 -33.21
C GLY A 705 23.47 -3.00 -32.11
N GLU A 706 24.16 -4.11 -31.85
CA GLU A 706 23.80 -5.02 -30.76
C GLU A 706 24.06 -4.39 -29.40
N CYS A 707 23.14 -4.62 -28.44
CA CYS A 707 23.35 -4.27 -27.05
C CYS A 707 24.37 -5.23 -26.43
N MET A 708 25.31 -4.69 -25.64
CA MET A 708 26.27 -5.48 -24.87
C MET A 708 25.76 -5.62 -23.43
N LEU A 709 25.70 -6.85 -22.92
CA LEU A 709 25.12 -7.15 -21.61
C LEU A 709 26.17 -6.99 -20.49
N ASP A 710 25.72 -6.75 -19.27
CA ASP A 710 26.53 -6.81 -18.05
C ASP A 710 26.07 -7.95 -17.12
N SER A 711 26.90 -8.23 -16.13
CA SER A 711 26.58 -9.14 -15.03
C SER A 711 26.26 -8.36 -13.77
N MET A 712 25.15 -8.73 -13.10
CA MET A 712 24.78 -8.24 -11.77
C MET A 712 25.28 -9.15 -10.64
N ASN A 713 26.11 -10.15 -10.94
CA ASN A 713 26.52 -11.15 -9.94
C ASN A 713 27.26 -10.51 -8.78
N LYS A 714 28.25 -9.64 -9.03
CA LYS A 714 29.02 -9.00 -7.96
C LYS A 714 28.13 -8.18 -7.02
N SER A 715 27.19 -7.41 -7.57
CA SER A 715 26.22 -6.65 -6.77
C SER A 715 25.39 -7.59 -5.88
N LYS A 716 24.87 -8.70 -6.43
CA LYS A 716 24.09 -9.70 -5.68
C LYS A 716 24.91 -10.43 -4.62
N GLU A 717 26.14 -10.81 -4.95
CA GLU A 717 27.08 -11.47 -4.06
C GLU A 717 27.47 -10.58 -2.87
N HIS A 718 27.47 -9.26 -3.07
CA HIS A 718 27.70 -8.27 -2.02
C HIS A 718 26.43 -7.85 -1.26
N GLY A 719 25.26 -8.42 -1.61
CA GLY A 719 24.00 -8.24 -0.89
C GLY A 719 22.99 -7.32 -1.57
N PHE A 720 23.29 -6.73 -2.73
CA PHE A 720 22.33 -5.94 -3.50
C PHE A 720 21.44 -6.82 -4.37
N LEU A 721 20.21 -7.06 -3.90
CA LEU A 721 19.22 -7.89 -4.58
C LEU A 721 18.14 -7.09 -5.31
N GLY A 722 18.31 -5.76 -5.42
CA GLY A 722 17.41 -4.89 -6.17
C GLY A 722 17.31 -5.31 -7.63
N PHE A 723 16.10 -5.31 -8.18
CA PHE A 723 15.84 -5.58 -9.59
C PHE A 723 14.62 -4.79 -10.06
N ARG A 724 14.41 -4.73 -11.38
CA ARG A 724 13.20 -4.20 -12.01
C ARG A 724 12.80 -5.07 -13.19
N ASN A 725 11.50 -5.17 -13.44
CA ASN A 725 11.01 -5.70 -14.71
C ASN A 725 11.03 -4.56 -15.74
N THR A 726 11.79 -4.73 -16.81
CA THR A 726 12.02 -3.68 -17.81
C THR A 726 10.73 -3.24 -18.53
N GLY A 727 9.79 -4.15 -18.76
CA GLY A 727 8.51 -3.82 -19.40
C GLY A 727 7.65 -2.91 -18.54
N THR A 728 7.55 -3.19 -17.23
CA THR A 728 6.80 -2.34 -16.29
C THR A 728 7.55 -1.05 -15.96
N SER A 729 8.89 -1.09 -15.90
CA SER A 729 9.74 0.10 -15.78
C SER A 729 9.48 1.08 -16.94
N LEU A 730 9.46 0.60 -18.18
CA LEU A 730 9.12 1.42 -19.36
C LEU A 730 7.77 2.14 -19.17
N VAL A 731 6.73 1.40 -18.79
CA VAL A 731 5.38 1.97 -18.60
C VAL A 731 5.39 3.02 -17.49
N SER A 732 6.00 2.72 -16.33
CA SER A 732 6.13 3.67 -15.22
C SER A 732 6.79 4.99 -15.65
N TRP A 733 7.88 4.93 -16.41
CA TRP A 733 8.56 6.14 -16.89
C TRP A 733 7.76 6.90 -17.96
N ILE A 734 7.01 6.20 -18.82
CA ILE A 734 6.06 6.84 -19.74
C ILE A 734 4.99 7.58 -18.93
N ASP A 735 4.40 6.92 -17.94
CA ASP A 735 3.34 7.49 -17.11
C ASP A 735 3.84 8.68 -16.28
N LYS A 736 5.09 8.64 -15.80
CA LYS A 736 5.73 9.80 -15.16
C LYS A 736 5.88 10.97 -16.13
N MET A 737 6.29 10.72 -17.37
CA MET A 737 6.35 11.76 -18.43
C MET A 737 4.97 12.36 -18.74
N LYS A 738 3.89 11.54 -18.74
CA LYS A 738 2.49 11.99 -18.86
C LYS A 738 2.02 12.77 -17.62
N GLY A 739 2.43 12.31 -16.44
CA GLY A 739 2.11 12.90 -15.14
C GLY A 739 2.58 14.34 -15.06
N TYR A 740 3.84 14.58 -15.42
CA TYR A 740 4.47 15.90 -15.50
C TYR A 740 4.16 16.69 -16.78
N LYS A 741 3.20 16.21 -17.59
CA LYS A 741 2.77 16.86 -18.83
C LYS A 741 3.92 17.18 -19.79
N ILE A 742 4.94 16.33 -19.85
CA ILE A 742 5.98 16.45 -20.88
C ILE A 742 5.47 15.87 -22.20
N ILE A 743 4.54 14.91 -22.13
CA ILE A 743 3.84 14.27 -23.26
C ILE A 743 2.33 14.18 -22.97
N PRO A 744 1.47 13.97 -23.99
CA PRO A 744 0.00 13.93 -23.82
C PRO A 744 -0.51 12.74 -22.99
N ARG A 745 -1.65 12.94 -22.29
CA ARG A 745 -2.40 11.87 -21.59
C ARG A 745 -3.45 11.31 -22.54
N ASN A 746 -3.42 10.00 -22.81
CA ASN A 746 -4.52 9.34 -23.52
C ASN A 746 -5.52 8.80 -22.50
N ASP A 747 -6.76 9.27 -22.55
CA ASP A 747 -7.87 8.66 -21.82
C ASP A 747 -8.24 7.34 -22.51
N LEU A 748 -8.00 6.21 -21.84
CA LEU A 748 -8.48 4.91 -22.29
C LEU A 748 -9.20 4.22 -21.13
N ILE A 749 -10.53 4.35 -21.13
CA ILE A 749 -11.46 3.37 -20.57
C ILE A 749 -11.22 2.08 -21.36
N LYS A 750 -10.76 1.01 -20.70
CA LYS A 750 -10.59 -0.30 -21.36
C LYS A 750 -11.93 -1.03 -21.41
N GLU A 751 -12.61 -0.94 -22.55
CA GLU A 751 -13.53 -1.99 -22.99
C GLU A 751 -12.72 -3.25 -23.31
N TYR A 752 -13.21 -4.40 -22.85
CA TYR A 752 -12.60 -5.71 -23.05
C TYR A 752 -12.70 -6.14 -24.52
N GLU A 753 -11.65 -5.88 -25.30
CA GLU A 753 -11.45 -6.56 -26.58
C GLU A 753 -10.69 -7.88 -26.38
N GLN A 754 -11.16 -8.94 -27.04
CA GLN A 754 -10.52 -10.25 -27.09
C GLN A 754 -9.19 -10.15 -27.87
N GLU A 755 -8.07 -10.06 -27.16
CA GLU A 755 -6.74 -10.11 -27.78
C GLU A 755 -6.41 -11.51 -28.33
N GLU A 756 -5.75 -11.55 -29.50
CA GLU A 756 -5.20 -12.78 -30.06
C GLU A 756 -4.18 -13.43 -29.11
N PRO A 757 -4.12 -14.78 -29.03
CA PRO A 757 -3.23 -15.48 -28.10
C PRO A 757 -1.75 -15.10 -28.33
N PRO A 758 -0.99 -14.79 -27.26
CA PRO A 758 0.39 -14.33 -27.37
C PRO A 758 1.30 -15.43 -27.96
N LYS A 759 2.27 -15.02 -28.79
CA LYS A 759 3.22 -15.93 -29.48
C LYS A 759 4.10 -16.73 -28.50
N SER A 760 4.22 -16.32 -27.23
CA SER A 760 4.95 -17.03 -26.16
C SER A 760 4.42 -16.64 -24.77
N TYR A 761 4.47 -17.56 -23.81
CA TYR A 761 3.99 -17.36 -22.44
C TYR A 761 5.13 -17.23 -21.44
N LYS A 762 5.06 -16.25 -20.53
CA LYS A 762 6.07 -16.03 -19.47
C LYS A 762 5.93 -17.05 -18.34
N SER A 763 4.68 -17.35 -18.03
CA SER A 763 4.28 -18.30 -17.01
C SER A 763 3.18 -19.21 -17.55
N VAL A 764 3.20 -20.44 -17.09
CA VAL A 764 2.22 -21.48 -17.39
C VAL A 764 1.62 -21.96 -16.08
N ALA A 765 0.34 -21.71 -15.89
CA ALA A 765 -0.44 -22.09 -14.72
C ALA A 765 -1.10 -23.44 -14.94
N LEU A 766 -1.00 -24.31 -13.93
CA LEU A 766 -1.85 -25.48 -13.77
C LEU A 766 -2.84 -25.23 -12.64
N VAL A 767 -4.10 -24.93 -12.98
CA VAL A 767 -5.18 -24.68 -12.01
C VAL A 767 -5.93 -25.98 -11.75
N VAL A 768 -5.72 -26.57 -10.58
CA VAL A 768 -6.41 -27.80 -10.16
C VAL A 768 -7.66 -27.45 -9.39
N GLY A 769 -8.82 -27.82 -9.94
CA GLY A 769 -10.13 -27.35 -9.47
C GLY A 769 -10.63 -26.15 -10.25
N VAL A 770 -10.35 -26.07 -11.56
CA VAL A 770 -10.64 -24.88 -12.40
C VAL A 770 -12.12 -24.49 -12.47
N THR A 771 -13.04 -25.45 -12.25
CA THR A 771 -14.49 -25.17 -12.16
C THR A 771 -14.94 -24.89 -10.73
N GLY A 772 -14.04 -24.86 -9.76
CA GLY A 772 -14.34 -24.46 -8.38
C GLY A 772 -14.49 -22.95 -8.25
N ILE A 773 -14.94 -22.49 -7.09
CA ILE A 773 -15.26 -21.08 -6.84
C ILE A 773 -14.05 -20.13 -7.06
N VAL A 774 -12.86 -20.48 -6.56
CA VAL A 774 -11.63 -19.71 -6.82
C VAL A 774 -10.97 -20.10 -8.14
N GLY A 775 -11.04 -21.38 -8.52
CA GLY A 775 -10.48 -21.85 -9.79
C GLY A 775 -11.08 -21.15 -11.01
N ASN A 776 -12.37 -20.82 -10.94
CA ASN A 776 -13.05 -20.04 -11.98
C ASN A 776 -12.50 -18.60 -12.05
N SER A 777 -12.27 -17.94 -10.91
CA SER A 777 -11.66 -16.60 -10.89
C SER A 777 -10.22 -16.62 -11.40
N LEU A 778 -9.40 -17.60 -10.98
CA LEU A 778 -8.04 -17.78 -11.53
C LEU A 778 -8.07 -17.97 -13.06
N ALA A 779 -9.02 -18.75 -13.57
CA ALA A 779 -9.20 -18.97 -15.01
C ALA A 779 -9.54 -17.70 -15.80
N GLN A 780 -10.17 -16.71 -15.15
CA GLN A 780 -10.50 -15.42 -15.74
C GLN A 780 -9.38 -14.39 -15.58
N VAL A 781 -8.74 -14.34 -14.41
CA VAL A 781 -7.72 -13.34 -14.06
C VAL A 781 -6.36 -13.66 -14.68
N LEU A 782 -5.91 -14.93 -14.63
CA LEU A 782 -4.58 -15.30 -15.13
C LEU A 782 -4.33 -14.86 -16.59
N PRO A 783 -5.27 -15.04 -17.53
CA PRO A 783 -5.04 -14.67 -18.93
C PRO A 783 -5.03 -13.16 -19.23
N LEU A 784 -5.42 -12.29 -18.28
CA LEU A 784 -5.47 -10.85 -18.52
C LEU A 784 -4.06 -10.29 -18.73
N SER A 785 -3.93 -9.33 -19.66
CA SER A 785 -2.62 -8.76 -20.05
C SER A 785 -1.91 -8.02 -18.91
N GLY A 786 -2.67 -7.44 -17.98
CA GLY A 786 -2.16 -6.76 -16.79
C GLY A 786 -1.79 -7.68 -15.63
N THR A 787 -2.04 -8.99 -15.72
CA THR A 787 -1.86 -9.90 -14.58
C THR A 787 -0.38 -10.14 -14.27
N PRO A 788 0.06 -9.93 -13.02
CA PRO A 788 1.45 -10.16 -12.62
C PRO A 788 1.94 -11.57 -12.99
N GLY A 789 3.18 -11.67 -13.48
CA GLY A 789 3.74 -12.93 -14.00
C GLY A 789 3.26 -13.31 -15.41
N GLY A 790 2.35 -12.55 -16.01
CA GLY A 790 1.83 -12.76 -17.36
C GLY A 790 2.80 -12.39 -18.50
N PRO A 791 2.45 -12.70 -19.76
CA PRO A 791 1.23 -13.40 -20.17
C PRO A 791 1.22 -14.86 -19.72
N TRP A 792 0.06 -15.32 -19.21
CA TRP A 792 -0.12 -16.67 -18.69
C TRP A 792 -0.72 -17.62 -19.72
N LYS A 793 -0.14 -18.81 -19.85
CA LYS A 793 -0.83 -19.97 -20.40
C LYS A 793 -1.57 -20.67 -19.27
N VAL A 794 -2.82 -21.05 -19.47
CA VAL A 794 -3.61 -21.69 -18.41
C VAL A 794 -4.05 -23.10 -18.82
N TYR A 795 -3.64 -24.08 -18.03
CA TYR A 795 -4.21 -25.41 -18.00
C TYR A 795 -5.22 -25.49 -16.86
N GLY A 796 -6.48 -25.77 -17.18
CA GLY A 796 -7.54 -25.95 -16.19
C GLY A 796 -7.86 -27.42 -16.00
N VAL A 797 -7.77 -27.93 -14.77
CA VAL A 797 -8.05 -29.33 -14.45
C VAL A 797 -9.32 -29.45 -13.63
N ALA A 798 -10.24 -30.32 -14.07
CA ALA A 798 -11.41 -30.74 -13.31
C ALA A 798 -11.93 -32.10 -13.82
N ARG A 799 -12.72 -32.79 -12.99
CA ARG A 799 -13.23 -34.15 -13.30
C ARG A 799 -14.36 -34.16 -14.33
N ARG A 800 -15.25 -33.17 -14.28
CA ARG A 800 -16.43 -33.08 -15.14
C ARG A 800 -16.04 -32.54 -16.53
N PRO A 801 -16.86 -32.77 -17.57
CA PRO A 801 -16.74 -32.02 -18.82
C PRO A 801 -16.80 -30.52 -18.58
N ARG A 802 -16.16 -29.73 -19.46
CA ARG A 802 -16.11 -28.26 -19.34
C ARG A 802 -17.54 -27.68 -19.37
N PRO A 803 -17.99 -26.99 -18.31
CA PRO A 803 -19.34 -26.45 -18.26
C PRO A 803 -19.47 -25.18 -19.11
N ALA A 804 -20.67 -24.92 -19.62
CA ALA A 804 -20.95 -23.82 -20.55
C ALA A 804 -20.58 -22.44 -20.01
N TRP A 805 -20.78 -22.19 -18.70
CA TRP A 805 -20.43 -20.93 -18.04
C TRP A 805 -18.92 -20.66 -17.94
N THR A 806 -18.06 -21.64 -18.30
CA THR A 806 -16.61 -21.43 -18.45
C THR A 806 -16.16 -21.36 -19.91
N ALA A 807 -17.07 -21.45 -20.88
CA ALA A 807 -16.71 -21.63 -22.29
C ALA A 807 -15.82 -20.50 -22.84
N ASN A 808 -16.03 -19.27 -22.35
CA ASN A 808 -15.33 -18.08 -22.80
C ASN A 808 -13.91 -17.93 -22.21
N HIS A 809 -13.52 -18.74 -21.23
CA HIS A 809 -12.21 -18.62 -20.60
C HIS A 809 -11.10 -19.08 -21.55
N PRO A 810 -10.04 -18.28 -21.80
CA PRO A 810 -8.97 -18.65 -22.72
C PRO A 810 -7.97 -19.63 -22.06
N LEU A 811 -8.41 -20.87 -21.83
CA LEU A 811 -7.63 -21.94 -21.21
C LEU A 811 -7.76 -23.28 -21.95
N ARG A 812 -6.77 -24.15 -21.76
CA ARG A 812 -6.86 -25.56 -22.16
C ARG A 812 -7.44 -26.37 -21.01
N TYR A 813 -8.66 -26.85 -21.20
CA TYR A 813 -9.37 -27.66 -20.22
C TYR A 813 -8.92 -29.12 -20.30
N ILE A 814 -8.57 -29.72 -19.18
CA ILE A 814 -8.12 -31.10 -19.05
C ILE A 814 -9.06 -31.81 -18.10
N GLN A 815 -9.83 -32.75 -18.65
CA GLN A 815 -10.71 -33.58 -17.85
C GLN A 815 -9.88 -34.68 -17.17
N CYS A 816 -9.60 -34.55 -15.87
CA CYS A 816 -8.73 -35.45 -15.12
C CYS A 816 -9.30 -35.74 -13.73
N ASP A 817 -9.25 -37.00 -13.32
CA ASP A 817 -9.49 -37.38 -11.93
C ASP A 817 -8.17 -37.47 -11.17
N VAL A 818 -7.84 -36.42 -10.42
CA VAL A 818 -6.61 -36.37 -9.63
C VAL A 818 -6.58 -37.34 -8.44
N SER A 819 -7.73 -37.94 -8.06
CA SER A 819 -7.78 -39.02 -7.07
C SER A 819 -7.23 -40.35 -7.62
N ASN A 820 -7.23 -40.51 -8.95
CA ASN A 820 -6.68 -41.68 -9.63
C ASN A 820 -5.25 -41.37 -10.10
N GLU A 821 -4.26 -42.07 -9.53
CA GLU A 821 -2.85 -41.86 -9.84
C GLU A 821 -2.52 -42.09 -11.32
N GLU A 822 -3.09 -43.12 -11.95
CA GLU A 822 -2.85 -43.44 -13.35
C GLU A 822 -3.41 -42.33 -14.26
N ASP A 823 -4.61 -41.84 -13.95
CA ASP A 823 -5.25 -40.76 -14.74
C ASP A 823 -4.49 -39.43 -14.58
N ALA A 824 -4.10 -39.09 -13.35
CA ALA A 824 -3.28 -37.91 -13.05
C ALA A 824 -1.94 -37.96 -13.77
N THR A 825 -1.25 -39.10 -13.71
CA THR A 825 0.05 -39.28 -14.38
C THR A 825 -0.11 -39.17 -15.88
N ALA A 826 -1.08 -39.87 -16.48
CA ALA A 826 -1.27 -39.89 -17.92
C ALA A 826 -1.62 -38.50 -18.51
N LYS A 827 -2.35 -37.66 -17.76
CA LYS A 827 -2.84 -36.37 -18.25
C LYS A 827 -2.01 -35.16 -17.82
N LEU A 828 -1.33 -35.22 -16.68
CA LEU A 828 -0.58 -34.09 -16.12
C LEU A 828 0.93 -34.18 -16.39
N SER A 829 1.52 -35.38 -16.42
CA SER A 829 2.96 -35.52 -16.74
C SER A 829 3.37 -35.02 -18.13
N PRO A 830 2.49 -35.03 -19.17
CA PRO A 830 2.85 -34.43 -20.45
C PRO A 830 2.95 -32.89 -20.43
N LEU A 831 2.51 -32.22 -19.36
CA LEU A 831 2.48 -30.76 -19.23
C LEU A 831 3.83 -30.20 -18.77
N ALA A 832 4.90 -30.53 -19.50
CA ALA A 832 6.28 -30.19 -19.14
C ALA A 832 6.57 -28.67 -19.10
N ASP A 833 5.70 -27.85 -19.68
CA ASP A 833 5.83 -26.39 -19.70
C ASP A 833 5.26 -25.70 -18.45
N VAL A 834 4.60 -26.43 -17.53
CA VAL A 834 4.05 -25.87 -16.29
C VAL A 834 5.14 -25.19 -15.46
N THR A 835 4.82 -23.99 -14.98
CA THR A 835 5.72 -23.18 -14.13
C THR A 835 5.13 -22.91 -12.75
N HIS A 836 3.80 -22.88 -12.62
CA HIS A 836 3.12 -22.62 -11.36
C HIS A 836 1.93 -23.58 -11.22
N ILE A 837 1.76 -24.15 -10.04
CA ILE A 837 0.59 -24.96 -9.68
C ILE A 837 -0.29 -24.12 -8.75
N PHE A 838 -1.57 -23.99 -9.08
CA PHE A 838 -2.59 -23.41 -8.21
C PHE A 838 -3.53 -24.53 -7.80
N TYR A 839 -3.38 -25.03 -6.57
CA TYR A 839 -4.20 -26.11 -6.04
C TYR A 839 -5.36 -25.55 -5.22
N VAL A 840 -6.56 -25.57 -5.81
CA VAL A 840 -7.79 -24.96 -5.26
C VAL A 840 -8.96 -25.97 -5.24
N SER A 841 -8.66 -27.23 -4.89
CA SER A 841 -9.60 -28.35 -4.98
C SER A 841 -9.62 -29.21 -3.72
N TRP A 842 -10.75 -29.87 -3.47
CA TRP A 842 -10.93 -30.88 -2.41
C TRP A 842 -12.04 -31.87 -2.81
N MET A 843 -12.16 -33.02 -2.13
CA MET A 843 -13.08 -34.10 -2.52
C MET A 843 -14.54 -33.91 -2.02
N GLY A 844 -14.78 -32.97 -1.08
CA GLY A 844 -16.06 -32.88 -0.37
C GLY A 844 -16.16 -33.76 0.87
N SER A 845 -15.12 -34.55 1.13
CA SER A 845 -14.91 -35.28 2.38
C SER A 845 -13.73 -34.64 3.11
N GLU A 846 -13.80 -34.54 4.44
CA GLU A 846 -12.72 -34.05 5.29
C GLU A 846 -11.65 -35.11 5.60
N ASP A 847 -11.71 -36.27 4.91
CA ASP A 847 -10.75 -37.36 5.03
C ASP A 847 -9.32 -36.92 4.59
N CYS A 848 -8.36 -37.12 5.49
CA CYS A 848 -6.97 -36.73 5.28
C CYS A 848 -6.30 -37.50 4.13
N ASP A 849 -6.60 -38.79 4.01
CA ASP A 849 -5.94 -39.68 3.05
C ASP A 849 -6.46 -39.40 1.64
N VAL A 850 -7.77 -39.15 1.50
CA VAL A 850 -8.38 -38.83 0.20
C VAL A 850 -7.83 -37.51 -0.36
N ASN A 851 -7.88 -36.42 0.42
CA ASN A 851 -7.38 -35.13 -0.05
C ASN A 851 -5.85 -35.12 -0.21
N GLY A 852 -5.14 -35.80 0.70
CA GLY A 852 -3.69 -35.98 0.60
C GLY A 852 -3.29 -36.73 -0.68
N THR A 853 -4.00 -37.81 -1.01
CA THR A 853 -3.76 -38.60 -2.23
C THR A 853 -3.98 -37.77 -3.49
N MET A 854 -5.08 -37.01 -3.57
CA MET A 854 -5.35 -36.11 -4.70
C MET A 854 -4.21 -35.12 -4.93
N PHE A 855 -3.76 -34.46 -3.86
CA PHE A 855 -2.71 -33.46 -3.96
C PHE A 855 -1.36 -34.10 -4.28
N HIS A 856 -1.02 -35.20 -3.62
CA HIS A 856 0.21 -35.94 -3.88
C HIS A 856 0.29 -36.44 -5.32
N ASN A 857 -0.82 -36.95 -5.88
CA ASN A 857 -0.88 -37.40 -7.28
C ASN A 857 -0.57 -36.25 -8.25
N VAL A 858 -1.09 -35.05 -8.00
CA VAL A 858 -0.76 -33.86 -8.81
C VAL A 858 0.74 -33.56 -8.74
N LEU A 859 1.28 -33.44 -7.53
CA LEU A 859 2.70 -33.10 -7.34
C LEU A 859 3.63 -34.14 -7.95
N LYS A 860 3.37 -35.44 -7.70
CA LYS A 860 4.11 -36.57 -8.27
C LYS A 860 4.04 -36.62 -9.80
N SER A 861 2.92 -36.20 -10.38
CA SER A 861 2.73 -36.17 -11.83
C SER A 861 3.36 -34.95 -12.50
N VAL A 862 3.66 -33.87 -11.76
CA VAL A 862 4.14 -32.61 -12.36
C VAL A 862 5.60 -32.33 -12.00
N ILE A 863 6.00 -32.43 -10.73
CA ILE A 863 7.35 -32.06 -10.27
C ILE A 863 8.47 -32.74 -11.06
N PRO A 864 8.43 -34.06 -11.34
CA PRO A 864 9.50 -34.74 -12.09
C PRO A 864 9.53 -34.39 -13.59
N TYR A 865 8.41 -33.93 -14.14
CA TYR A 865 8.20 -33.78 -15.59
C TYR A 865 8.16 -32.32 -16.07
N ALA A 866 7.95 -31.38 -15.15
CA ALA A 866 7.95 -29.94 -15.40
C ALA A 866 9.30 -29.33 -14.95
N PRO A 867 10.33 -29.28 -15.82
CA PRO A 867 11.64 -28.75 -15.45
C PRO A 867 11.57 -27.30 -14.99
N ASN A 868 10.65 -26.50 -15.54
CA ASN A 868 10.50 -25.07 -15.27
C ASN A 868 9.52 -24.74 -14.14
N LEU A 869 9.05 -25.72 -13.37
CA LEU A 869 8.19 -25.49 -12.21
C LEU A 869 8.94 -24.65 -11.16
N ARG A 870 8.35 -23.51 -10.78
CA ARG A 870 8.95 -22.49 -9.89
C ARG A 870 8.20 -22.35 -8.57
N HIS A 871 6.88 -22.52 -8.59
CA HIS A 871 6.06 -22.21 -7.43
C HIS A 871 4.79 -23.07 -7.33
N ILE A 872 4.36 -23.34 -6.10
CA ILE A 872 3.09 -24.03 -5.79
C ILE A 872 2.27 -23.18 -4.81
N CYS A 873 1.11 -22.72 -5.24
CA CYS A 873 0.10 -22.13 -4.37
C CYS A 873 -0.85 -23.24 -3.88
N LEU A 874 -0.95 -23.39 -2.56
CA LEU A 874 -1.89 -24.30 -1.91
C LEU A 874 -2.99 -23.50 -1.23
N GLN A 875 -4.23 -23.66 -1.66
CA GLN A 875 -5.38 -23.12 -0.95
C GLN A 875 -5.88 -24.11 0.11
N THR A 876 -5.96 -23.65 1.35
CA THR A 876 -6.59 -24.33 2.48
C THR A 876 -7.81 -23.53 2.94
N GLY A 877 -7.77 -22.92 4.12
CA GLY A 877 -8.84 -22.09 4.66
C GLY A 877 -8.75 -21.93 6.18
N ILE A 878 -9.66 -21.12 6.73
CA ILE A 878 -9.73 -20.82 8.17
C ILE A 878 -9.98 -22.03 9.08
N LYS A 879 -10.39 -23.19 8.55
CA LYS A 879 -10.42 -24.46 9.32
C LYS A 879 -9.04 -24.87 9.85
N HIS A 880 -7.95 -24.25 9.37
CA HIS A 880 -6.63 -24.37 9.99
C HIS A 880 -6.67 -23.97 11.48
N TYR A 881 -7.51 -23.00 11.84
CA TYR A 881 -7.49 -22.39 13.17
C TYR A 881 -8.53 -22.96 14.15
N PHE A 882 -9.62 -23.54 13.62
CA PHE A 882 -10.71 -24.08 14.45
C PHE A 882 -10.99 -25.57 14.23
N GLY A 883 -10.27 -26.22 13.31
CA GLY A 883 -10.44 -27.63 12.98
C GLY A 883 -11.54 -27.92 11.97
N LEU A 884 -11.79 -29.21 11.76
CA LEU A 884 -12.77 -29.73 10.81
C LEU A 884 -14.20 -29.47 11.27
N PHE A 885 -15.16 -29.43 10.35
CA PHE A 885 -16.56 -29.16 10.68
C PHE A 885 -17.15 -30.22 11.61
N GLU A 886 -16.77 -31.49 11.44
CA GLU A 886 -17.19 -32.58 12.34
C GLU A 886 -16.69 -32.40 13.79
N SER A 887 -15.60 -31.67 13.96
CA SER A 887 -15.01 -31.32 15.25
C SER A 887 -15.42 -29.94 15.76
N TYR A 888 -16.21 -29.19 14.99
CA TYR A 888 -16.65 -27.84 15.35
C TYR A 888 -17.45 -27.88 16.66
N GLY A 889 -17.06 -27.04 17.62
CA GLY A 889 -17.63 -27.03 18.98
C GLY A 889 -17.21 -28.20 19.89
N LYS A 890 -16.48 -29.21 19.38
CA LYS A 890 -15.97 -30.35 20.18
C LYS A 890 -14.52 -30.16 20.63
N ILE A 891 -13.76 -29.32 19.93
CA ILE A 891 -12.39 -28.98 20.26
C ILE A 891 -12.27 -27.49 20.56
N GLN A 892 -11.30 -27.13 21.40
CA GLN A 892 -10.98 -25.73 21.64
C GLN A 892 -10.30 -25.15 20.40
N LYS A 893 -11.03 -24.30 19.67
CA LYS A 893 -10.49 -23.50 18.56
C LYS A 893 -9.49 -22.46 19.09
N HIS A 894 -8.60 -22.00 18.22
CA HIS A 894 -7.86 -20.76 18.50
C HIS A 894 -8.83 -19.59 18.68
N GLU A 895 -8.37 -18.55 19.37
CA GLU A 895 -9.16 -17.33 19.49
C GLU A 895 -8.99 -16.45 18.26
N SER A 896 -10.09 -15.87 17.81
CA SER A 896 -10.09 -14.87 16.73
C SER A 896 -9.80 -13.45 17.26
N PRO A 897 -9.26 -12.55 16.42
CA PRO A 897 -8.89 -12.76 15.02
C PRO A 897 -7.67 -13.69 14.84
N PHE A 898 -7.77 -14.63 13.91
CA PHE A 898 -6.72 -15.62 13.66
C PHE A 898 -5.48 -14.97 13.03
N LEU A 899 -4.32 -15.36 13.55
CA LEU A 899 -3.00 -14.95 13.05
C LEU A 899 -2.30 -16.17 12.46
N GLU A 900 -1.49 -15.98 11.41
CA GLU A 900 -0.86 -17.10 10.71
C GLU A 900 0.21 -17.82 11.53
N ASP A 901 0.73 -17.19 12.58
CA ASP A 901 1.77 -17.68 13.49
C ASP A 901 1.23 -18.50 14.68
N VAL A 902 -0.10 -18.65 14.81
CA VAL A 902 -0.66 -19.56 15.83
C VAL A 902 -0.29 -21.02 15.50
N PRO A 903 0.02 -21.85 16.50
CA PRO A 903 0.42 -23.24 16.27
C PRO A 903 -0.74 -24.08 15.73
N ARG A 904 -0.45 -25.20 15.07
CA ARG A 904 -1.51 -26.17 14.65
C ARG A 904 -2.26 -26.69 15.88
N LEU A 905 -3.57 -26.91 15.73
CA LEU A 905 -4.37 -27.60 16.76
C LEU A 905 -3.94 -29.07 16.90
N ASN A 906 -4.01 -29.61 18.11
CA ASN A 906 -3.71 -31.03 18.38
C ASN A 906 -4.89 -31.94 17.96
N THR A 907 -5.21 -31.95 16.67
CA THR A 907 -6.28 -32.73 16.05
C THR A 907 -5.93 -33.11 14.62
N LYS A 908 -6.61 -34.11 14.07
CA LYS A 908 -6.50 -34.42 12.64
C LYS A 908 -7.16 -33.33 11.82
N ASN A 909 -6.43 -32.82 10.82
CA ASN A 909 -6.94 -31.85 9.86
C ASN A 909 -6.26 -32.10 8.52
N PHE A 910 -7.03 -32.30 7.45
CA PHE A 910 -6.45 -32.57 6.14
C PHE A 910 -5.63 -31.38 5.62
N TYR A 911 -5.90 -30.15 6.07
CA TYR A 911 -5.04 -29.00 5.75
C TYR A 911 -3.60 -29.17 6.23
N TYR A 912 -3.39 -29.73 7.43
CA TYR A 912 -2.05 -30.00 7.93
C TYR A 912 -1.36 -31.07 7.09
N ASN A 913 -2.10 -32.11 6.67
CA ASN A 913 -1.57 -33.13 5.77
C ASN A 913 -1.18 -32.56 4.41
N LEU A 914 -2.00 -31.65 3.85
CA LEU A 914 -1.68 -30.98 2.59
C LEU A 914 -0.43 -30.08 2.72
N GLU A 915 -0.30 -29.31 3.80
CA GLU A 915 0.90 -28.53 4.09
C GLU A 915 2.14 -29.44 4.21
N ASP A 916 2.04 -30.55 4.95
CA ASP A 916 3.16 -31.49 5.14
C ASP A 916 3.59 -32.16 3.83
N ILE A 917 2.63 -32.48 2.95
CA ILE A 917 2.90 -32.98 1.61
C ILE A 917 3.57 -31.88 0.77
N LEU A 918 3.04 -30.64 0.79
CA LEU A 918 3.60 -29.51 0.05
C LEU A 918 5.08 -29.29 0.42
N PHE A 919 5.38 -29.18 1.72
CA PHE A 919 6.74 -28.92 2.19
C PHE A 919 7.69 -30.03 1.78
N ARG A 920 7.30 -31.29 2.00
CA ARG A 920 8.11 -32.46 1.66
C ARG A 920 8.35 -32.60 0.16
N GLU A 921 7.35 -32.33 -0.68
CA GLU A 921 7.49 -32.47 -2.13
C GLU A 921 8.24 -31.27 -2.75
N ALA A 922 8.06 -30.05 -2.22
CA ALA A 922 8.78 -28.87 -2.67
C ALA A 922 10.30 -29.01 -2.44
N GLU A 923 10.71 -29.55 -1.29
CA GLU A 923 12.12 -29.80 -0.95
C GLU A 923 12.84 -30.73 -1.94
N LYS A 924 12.11 -31.57 -2.69
CA LYS A 924 12.71 -32.51 -3.66
C LYS A 924 13.21 -31.81 -4.93
N LYS A 925 12.83 -30.56 -5.18
CA LYS A 925 13.23 -29.79 -6.36
C LYS A 925 13.87 -28.48 -5.91
N GLU A 926 15.13 -28.30 -6.29
CA GLU A 926 15.87 -27.07 -6.00
C GLU A 926 15.14 -25.85 -6.57
N ASN A 927 15.08 -24.77 -5.77
CA ASN A 927 14.41 -23.50 -6.11
C ASN A 927 12.89 -23.58 -6.32
N LEU A 928 12.22 -24.69 -5.98
CA LEU A 928 10.77 -24.77 -5.96
C LEU A 928 10.24 -24.11 -4.69
N THR A 929 9.57 -22.97 -4.85
CA THR A 929 8.95 -22.22 -3.74
C THR A 929 7.48 -22.59 -3.57
N TRP A 930 6.89 -22.19 -2.46
CA TRP A 930 5.47 -22.42 -2.20
C TRP A 930 4.82 -21.26 -1.46
N SER A 931 3.49 -21.21 -1.45
CA SER A 931 2.70 -20.32 -0.61
C SER A 931 1.41 -21.03 -0.18
N VAL A 932 0.98 -20.79 1.06
CA VAL A 932 -0.29 -21.33 1.59
C VAL A 932 -1.29 -20.21 1.79
N HIS A 933 -2.49 -20.36 1.24
CA HIS A 933 -3.55 -19.36 1.28
C HIS A 933 -4.71 -19.87 2.12
N ARG A 934 -5.08 -19.13 3.17
CA ARG A 934 -6.12 -19.48 4.14
C ARG A 934 -7.29 -18.50 4.01
N PRO A 935 -8.12 -18.63 2.96
CA PRO A 935 -9.28 -17.77 2.81
C PRO A 935 -10.32 -18.04 3.89
N SER A 936 -11.09 -17.01 4.25
CA SER A 936 -12.28 -17.16 5.07
C SER A 936 -13.49 -17.64 4.25
N LEU A 937 -14.71 -17.19 4.57
CA LEU A 937 -15.90 -17.56 3.82
C LEU A 937 -15.82 -17.01 2.39
N VAL A 938 -15.75 -17.88 1.38
CA VAL A 938 -15.56 -17.43 0.00
C VAL A 938 -16.85 -16.89 -0.62
N PHE A 939 -16.82 -15.65 -1.10
CA PHE A 939 -17.83 -15.10 -2.00
C PHE A 939 -17.35 -15.25 -3.45
N GLY A 940 -18.15 -15.89 -4.29
CA GLY A 940 -17.69 -16.24 -5.63
C GLY A 940 -18.74 -16.95 -6.47
N PHE A 941 -18.44 -17.09 -7.75
CA PHE A 941 -19.29 -17.77 -8.72
C PHE A 941 -18.72 -19.15 -9.08
N SER A 942 -19.40 -20.20 -8.65
CA SER A 942 -19.30 -21.53 -9.25
C SER A 942 -20.51 -22.38 -8.86
N PRO A 943 -21.37 -22.75 -9.82
CA PRO A 943 -22.44 -23.73 -9.63
C PRO A 943 -21.94 -25.13 -9.23
N TYR A 944 -20.64 -25.42 -9.32
CA TYR A 944 -20.08 -26.73 -8.98
C TYR A 944 -19.28 -26.72 -7.67
N SER A 945 -19.22 -25.58 -6.98
CA SER A 945 -18.52 -25.49 -5.71
C SER A 945 -19.30 -26.21 -4.61
N LEU A 946 -18.58 -27.03 -3.83
CA LEU A 946 -19.14 -27.79 -2.72
C LEU A 946 -19.46 -26.92 -1.50
N MET A 947 -18.82 -25.74 -1.41
CA MET A 947 -19.08 -24.72 -0.41
C MET A 947 -19.32 -23.41 -1.16
N ASN A 948 -20.60 -23.01 -1.25
CA ASN A 948 -21.01 -21.79 -1.96
C ASN A 948 -22.20 -21.15 -1.25
N VAL A 949 -21.90 -20.20 -0.37
CA VAL A 949 -22.94 -19.48 0.39
C VAL A 949 -23.75 -18.57 -0.51
N ILE A 950 -23.14 -17.89 -1.49
CA ILE A 950 -23.84 -17.01 -2.45
C ILE A 950 -24.85 -17.82 -3.25
N GLY A 951 -24.43 -18.97 -3.77
CA GLY A 951 -25.29 -19.89 -4.52
C GLY A 951 -26.51 -20.34 -3.72
N ALA A 952 -26.29 -20.86 -2.51
CA ALA A 952 -27.36 -21.29 -1.62
C ALA A 952 -28.34 -20.14 -1.29
N LEU A 953 -27.82 -18.95 -0.98
CA LEU A 953 -28.65 -17.80 -0.63
C LEU A 953 -29.46 -17.25 -1.80
N CYS A 954 -28.86 -17.14 -2.99
CA CYS A 954 -29.57 -16.72 -4.20
C CYS A 954 -30.72 -17.68 -4.53
N VAL A 955 -30.48 -18.99 -4.41
CA VAL A 955 -31.50 -20.02 -4.67
C VAL A 955 -32.60 -19.98 -3.61
N TYR A 956 -32.26 -19.85 -2.33
CA TYR A 956 -33.23 -19.70 -1.26
C TYR A 956 -34.12 -18.46 -1.46
N ALA A 957 -33.52 -17.31 -1.76
CA ALA A 957 -34.24 -16.07 -2.03
C ALA A 957 -35.13 -16.17 -3.27
N ALA A 958 -34.65 -16.81 -4.35
CA ALA A 958 -35.45 -17.06 -5.55
C ALA A 958 -36.67 -17.97 -5.27
N ILE A 959 -36.50 -19.02 -4.45
CA ILE A 959 -37.59 -19.89 -4.02
C ILE A 959 -38.60 -19.11 -3.17
N CYS A 960 -38.14 -18.33 -2.18
CA CYS A 960 -39.01 -17.47 -1.37
C CYS A 960 -39.80 -16.49 -2.25
N LYS A 961 -39.14 -15.86 -3.23
CA LYS A 961 -39.78 -14.94 -4.18
C LYS A 961 -40.86 -15.65 -5.00
N HIS A 962 -40.55 -16.81 -5.56
CA HIS A 962 -41.48 -17.58 -6.38
C HIS A 962 -42.68 -18.09 -5.57
N GLU A 963 -42.46 -18.57 -4.35
CA GLU A 963 -43.52 -19.02 -3.44
C GLU A 963 -44.26 -17.87 -2.72
N LYS A 964 -43.83 -16.61 -2.92
CA LYS A 964 -44.36 -15.42 -2.23
C LYS A 964 -44.28 -15.54 -0.70
N LYS A 965 -43.18 -16.09 -0.21
CA LYS A 965 -42.87 -16.22 1.22
C LYS A 965 -41.81 -15.21 1.63
N PRO A 966 -41.77 -14.82 2.92
CA PRO A 966 -40.69 -14.00 3.43
C PRO A 966 -39.36 -14.77 3.40
N LEU A 967 -38.26 -14.01 3.35
CA LEU A 967 -36.90 -14.49 3.52
C LEU A 967 -36.58 -14.56 5.02
N THR A 968 -36.87 -15.71 5.63
CA THR A 968 -36.62 -15.94 7.05
C THR A 968 -35.17 -16.34 7.30
N TYR A 969 -34.50 -15.71 8.27
CA TYR A 969 -33.15 -16.09 8.69
C TYR A 969 -33.17 -17.48 9.37
N PRO A 970 -32.41 -18.48 8.87
CA PRO A 970 -32.45 -19.84 9.40
C PRO A 970 -31.52 -20.06 10.61
N GLY A 971 -30.59 -19.14 10.85
CA GLY A 971 -29.48 -19.32 11.79
C GLY A 971 -29.79 -19.13 13.26
N THR A 972 -28.72 -19.12 14.05
CA THR A 972 -28.73 -18.83 15.49
C THR A 972 -28.61 -17.33 15.78
N LYS A 973 -29.01 -16.89 16.98
CA LYS A 973 -28.76 -15.53 17.47
C LYS A 973 -27.28 -15.14 17.38
N ALA A 974 -26.41 -16.05 17.80
CA ALA A 974 -24.97 -15.84 17.77
C ALA A 974 -24.46 -15.51 16.36
N SER A 975 -24.87 -16.28 15.35
CA SER A 975 -24.49 -16.02 13.96
C SER A 975 -25.10 -14.72 13.40
N TRP A 976 -26.29 -14.34 13.88
CA TRP A 976 -26.99 -13.13 13.47
C TRP A 976 -26.29 -11.85 13.98
N ASP A 977 -25.82 -11.89 15.22
CA ASP A 977 -25.26 -10.74 15.93
C ASP A 977 -23.73 -10.64 15.88
N CYS A 978 -23.00 -11.75 15.68
CA CYS A 978 -21.54 -11.72 15.64
C CYS A 978 -20.98 -11.14 14.34
N TYR A 979 -19.70 -10.76 14.39
CA TYR A 979 -18.97 -10.32 13.22
C TYR A 979 -18.45 -11.51 12.42
N ALA A 980 -18.58 -11.41 11.10
CA ALA A 980 -18.00 -12.31 10.12
C ALA A 980 -17.12 -11.55 9.13
N ASP A 981 -16.19 -12.26 8.51
CA ASP A 981 -15.46 -11.80 7.35
C ASP A 981 -15.72 -12.75 6.17
N ALA A 982 -15.42 -12.27 4.97
CA ALA A 982 -15.48 -13.05 3.75
C ALA A 982 -14.22 -12.83 2.92
N ALA A 983 -14.05 -13.66 1.90
CA ALA A 983 -12.95 -13.59 0.96
C ALA A 983 -13.50 -13.69 -0.47
N ASP A 984 -13.43 -12.58 -1.19
CA ASP A 984 -13.83 -12.51 -2.59
C ASP A 984 -12.96 -13.42 -3.46
N ALA A 985 -13.57 -14.24 -4.30
CA ALA A 985 -12.87 -15.23 -5.11
C ALA A 985 -11.86 -14.61 -6.11
N GLU A 986 -12.12 -13.40 -6.61
CA GLU A 986 -11.16 -12.65 -7.43
C GLU A 986 -10.03 -12.10 -6.58
N LEU A 987 -10.30 -11.60 -5.37
CA LEU A 987 -9.26 -11.16 -4.44
C LEU A 987 -8.35 -12.34 -4.03
N ILE A 988 -8.90 -13.54 -3.81
CA ILE A 988 -8.10 -14.74 -3.54
C ILE A 988 -7.23 -15.10 -4.76
N ALA A 989 -7.75 -14.97 -5.98
CA ALA A 989 -6.97 -15.19 -7.19
C ALA A 989 -5.82 -14.19 -7.31
N GLU A 990 -6.09 -12.89 -7.10
CA GLU A 990 -5.08 -11.82 -7.04
C GLU A 990 -4.01 -12.10 -5.99
N HIS A 991 -4.42 -12.55 -4.80
CA HIS A 991 -3.53 -12.90 -3.69
C HIS A 991 -2.63 -14.10 -4.00
N GLN A 992 -3.17 -15.15 -4.64
CA GLN A 992 -2.37 -16.28 -5.10
C GLN A 992 -1.40 -15.89 -6.21
N ILE A 993 -1.83 -15.04 -7.14
CA ILE A 993 -0.97 -14.55 -8.22
C ILE A 993 0.16 -13.68 -7.67
N TRP A 994 -0.15 -12.78 -6.72
CA TRP A 994 0.86 -12.00 -5.99
C TRP A 994 1.89 -12.93 -5.35
N ALA A 995 1.46 -13.89 -4.53
CA ALA A 995 2.39 -14.80 -3.86
C ALA A 995 3.20 -15.66 -4.83
N ALA A 996 2.60 -16.02 -5.98
CA ALA A 996 3.24 -16.76 -7.04
C ALA A 996 4.41 -16.02 -7.69
N VAL A 997 4.41 -14.69 -7.71
CA VAL A 997 5.43 -13.88 -8.41
C VAL A 997 6.30 -13.03 -7.49
N ASP A 998 5.80 -12.65 -6.32
CA ASP A 998 6.48 -11.76 -5.39
C ASP A 998 7.54 -12.53 -4.56
N PRO A 999 8.79 -12.03 -4.48
CA PRO A 999 9.84 -12.68 -3.71
C PRO A 999 9.63 -12.60 -2.19
N GLY A 1000 8.97 -11.56 -1.67
CA GLY A 1000 8.65 -11.39 -0.25
C GLY A 1000 7.51 -12.27 0.24
N ALA A 1001 6.83 -12.98 -0.67
CA ALA A 1001 5.71 -13.86 -0.39
C ALA A 1001 6.05 -15.35 -0.41
N LYS A 1002 7.33 -15.72 -0.61
CA LYS A 1002 7.74 -17.12 -0.78
C LYS A 1002 7.86 -17.86 0.54
N ASN A 1003 7.49 -19.14 0.50
CA ASN A 1003 7.64 -20.13 1.55
C ASN A 1003 6.95 -19.71 2.85
N ASP A 1004 5.75 -19.16 2.72
CA ASP A 1004 4.99 -18.68 3.85
C ASP A 1004 3.47 -18.89 3.68
N ALA A 1005 2.74 -18.80 4.80
CA ALA A 1005 1.31 -18.92 4.87
C ALA A 1005 0.65 -17.56 5.15
N TYR A 1006 -0.48 -17.31 4.50
CA TYR A 1006 -1.20 -16.05 4.55
C TYR A 1006 -2.71 -16.28 4.69
N ASN A 1007 -3.34 -15.53 5.61
CA ASN A 1007 -4.78 -15.34 5.61
C ASN A 1007 -5.19 -14.54 4.37
N CYS A 1008 -6.41 -14.73 3.89
CA CYS A 1008 -6.99 -13.90 2.84
C CYS A 1008 -8.45 -13.58 3.17
N THR A 1009 -8.74 -12.30 3.43
CA THR A 1009 -10.10 -11.78 3.64
C THR A 1009 -10.26 -10.49 2.85
N ASN A 1010 -11.49 -10.00 2.73
CA ASN A 1010 -11.84 -8.74 2.07
C ASN A 1010 -11.19 -7.52 2.72
N GLY A 1011 -10.76 -7.63 3.98
CA GLY A 1011 -10.13 -6.56 4.73
C GLY A 1011 -11.09 -5.63 5.48
N ASP A 1012 -12.38 -6.01 5.53
CA ASP A 1012 -13.47 -5.46 6.35
C ASP A 1012 -14.21 -6.59 7.11
N VAL A 1013 -15.23 -6.23 7.90
CA VAL A 1013 -16.11 -7.17 8.62
C VAL A 1013 -17.58 -6.76 8.44
N PHE A 1014 -18.50 -7.72 8.56
CA PHE A 1014 -19.95 -7.48 8.47
C PHE A 1014 -20.70 -8.34 9.50
N LYS A 1015 -22.00 -8.04 9.69
CA LYS A 1015 -22.93 -8.93 10.42
C LYS A 1015 -23.93 -9.54 9.46
N TRP A 1016 -24.34 -10.79 9.71
CA TRP A 1016 -25.29 -11.47 8.84
C TRP A 1016 -26.64 -10.76 8.74
N LYS A 1017 -27.06 -10.05 9.79
CA LYS A 1017 -28.29 -9.25 9.73
C LYS A 1017 -28.31 -8.19 8.64
N GLN A 1018 -27.19 -7.51 8.43
CA GLN A 1018 -27.03 -6.51 7.38
C GLN A 1018 -26.99 -7.18 5.99
N MET A 1019 -26.30 -8.32 5.87
CA MET A 1019 -26.25 -9.07 4.61
C MET A 1019 -27.62 -9.65 4.23
N TRP A 1020 -28.43 -10.02 5.23
CA TRP A 1020 -29.79 -10.54 5.03
C TRP A 1020 -30.74 -9.46 4.53
N GLU A 1021 -30.64 -8.24 5.07
CA GLU A 1021 -31.35 -7.06 4.56
C GLU A 1021 -31.01 -6.80 3.10
N LEU A 1022 -29.72 -6.82 2.73
CA LEU A 1022 -29.28 -6.65 1.34
C LEU A 1022 -29.81 -7.76 0.43
N LEU A 1023 -29.77 -9.03 0.86
CA LEU A 1023 -30.31 -10.15 0.10
C LEU A 1023 -31.81 -10.00 -0.15
N ALA A 1024 -32.57 -9.58 0.87
CA ALA A 1024 -34.00 -9.33 0.75
C ALA A 1024 -34.31 -8.21 -0.24
N GLN A 1025 -33.54 -7.12 -0.19
CA GLN A 1025 -33.63 -6.00 -1.13
C GLN A 1025 -33.33 -6.44 -2.56
N GLU A 1026 -32.24 -7.17 -2.78
CA GLU A 1026 -31.82 -7.65 -4.10
C GLU A 1026 -32.88 -8.51 -4.80
N PHE A 1027 -33.60 -9.35 -4.05
CA PHE A 1027 -34.66 -10.20 -4.60
C PHE A 1027 -36.07 -9.59 -4.47
N GLY A 1028 -36.20 -8.42 -3.84
CA GLY A 1028 -37.47 -7.76 -3.55
C GLY A 1028 -38.43 -8.67 -2.78
N VAL A 1029 -37.95 -9.31 -1.72
CA VAL A 1029 -38.71 -10.20 -0.83
C VAL A 1029 -38.83 -9.58 0.57
N GLU A 1030 -39.90 -9.91 1.28
CA GLU A 1030 -40.08 -9.47 2.66
C GLU A 1030 -39.02 -10.11 3.57
N LEU A 1031 -38.40 -9.31 4.43
CA LEU A 1031 -37.38 -9.77 5.38
C LEU A 1031 -38.02 -10.23 6.69
N VAL A 1032 -37.65 -11.42 7.16
CA VAL A 1032 -37.89 -11.84 8.55
C VAL A 1032 -36.54 -12.19 9.17
N GLY A 1033 -36.05 -11.33 10.06
CA GLY A 1033 -34.79 -11.51 10.78
C GLY A 1033 -34.84 -12.62 11.83
N TYR A 1034 -33.83 -12.67 12.70
CA TYR A 1034 -33.84 -13.58 13.84
C TYR A 1034 -34.93 -13.20 14.85
N GLU A 1035 -35.71 -14.19 15.30
CA GLU A 1035 -36.73 -14.03 16.35
C GLU A 1035 -36.21 -14.56 17.69
N GLU A 1036 -36.43 -13.83 18.79
CA GLU A 1036 -35.93 -14.24 20.11
C GLU A 1036 -36.47 -15.61 20.52
N GLY A 1037 -35.57 -16.53 20.90
CA GLY A 1037 -35.91 -17.92 21.23
C GLY A 1037 -36.05 -18.86 20.03
N GLN A 1038 -35.80 -18.40 18.79
CA GLN A 1038 -35.73 -19.27 17.62
C GLN A 1038 -34.55 -20.25 17.72
N GLU A 1039 -34.85 -21.55 17.56
CA GLU A 1039 -33.82 -22.55 17.29
C GLU A 1039 -33.38 -22.51 15.81
N GLN A 1040 -32.13 -22.89 15.55
CA GLN A 1040 -31.63 -23.00 14.18
C GLN A 1040 -32.52 -23.94 13.36
N ARG A 1041 -32.92 -23.49 12.18
CA ARG A 1041 -33.67 -24.28 11.21
C ARG A 1041 -32.70 -24.72 10.11
N SER A 1042 -32.67 -26.00 9.80
CA SER A 1042 -31.82 -26.50 8.72
C SER A 1042 -32.42 -26.14 7.37
N LEU A 1043 -31.68 -25.38 6.56
CA LEU A 1043 -32.01 -25.13 5.17
C LEU A 1043 -32.07 -26.43 4.37
N GLU A 1044 -31.21 -27.42 4.70
CA GLU A 1044 -31.21 -28.74 4.05
C GLU A 1044 -32.58 -29.42 4.21
N GLU A 1045 -33.14 -29.44 5.42
CA GLU A 1045 -34.48 -29.99 5.65
C GLU A 1045 -35.60 -29.09 5.12
N MET A 1046 -35.46 -27.76 5.19
CA MET A 1046 -36.45 -26.81 4.65
C MET A 1046 -36.58 -26.89 3.12
N MET A 1047 -35.49 -27.19 2.41
CA MET A 1047 -35.42 -27.17 0.94
C MET A 1047 -35.53 -28.57 0.31
N LYS A 1048 -35.59 -29.62 1.12
CA LYS A 1048 -35.58 -31.04 0.70
C LYS A 1048 -36.64 -31.41 -0.34
N ASP A 1049 -37.81 -30.79 -0.30
CA ASP A 1049 -38.93 -31.03 -1.21
C ASP A 1049 -39.08 -29.98 -2.33
N LYS A 1050 -38.11 -29.05 -2.45
CA LYS A 1050 -38.19 -27.90 -3.37
C LYS A 1050 -37.62 -28.15 -4.76
N GLY A 1051 -37.15 -29.36 -5.06
CA GLY A 1051 -36.69 -29.73 -6.41
C GLY A 1051 -37.69 -29.36 -7.52
N PRO A 1052 -38.97 -29.78 -7.44
CA PRO A 1052 -39.98 -29.41 -8.45
C PRO A 1052 -40.26 -27.91 -8.55
N VAL A 1053 -40.11 -27.17 -7.44
CA VAL A 1053 -40.27 -25.70 -7.42
C VAL A 1053 -39.10 -25.05 -8.17
N TRP A 1054 -37.88 -25.52 -7.92
CA TRP A 1054 -36.70 -25.08 -8.63
C TRP A 1054 -36.79 -25.37 -10.14
N ASP A 1055 -37.25 -26.57 -10.52
CA ASP A 1055 -37.47 -26.92 -11.93
C ASP A 1055 -38.47 -25.96 -12.62
N ALA A 1056 -39.49 -25.51 -11.89
CA ALA A 1056 -40.44 -24.51 -12.39
C ALA A 1056 -39.76 -23.14 -12.58
N ILE A 1057 -38.99 -22.67 -11.59
CA ILE A 1057 -38.22 -21.41 -11.67
C ILE A 1057 -37.26 -21.44 -12.86
N VAL A 1058 -36.51 -22.53 -13.04
CA VAL A 1058 -35.56 -22.71 -14.14
C VAL A 1058 -36.27 -22.61 -15.50
N ARG A 1059 -37.41 -23.31 -15.65
CA ARG A 1059 -38.18 -23.30 -16.89
C ARG A 1059 -38.82 -21.95 -17.19
N GLU A 1060 -39.41 -21.30 -16.20
CA GLU A 1060 -40.16 -20.04 -16.37
C GLU A 1060 -39.24 -18.87 -16.71
N ASN A 1061 -38.03 -18.84 -16.16
CA ASN A 1061 -37.08 -17.75 -16.34
C ASN A 1061 -36.00 -18.05 -17.41
N GLY A 1062 -36.07 -19.22 -18.06
CA GLY A 1062 -35.10 -19.62 -19.09
C GLY A 1062 -33.68 -19.73 -18.56
N LEU A 1063 -33.54 -20.26 -17.34
CA LEU A 1063 -32.26 -20.41 -16.64
C LEU A 1063 -31.45 -21.59 -17.20
N LEU A 1064 -30.17 -21.65 -16.85
CA LEU A 1064 -29.34 -22.82 -17.11
C LEU A 1064 -29.96 -24.05 -16.42
N GLY A 1065 -30.11 -25.15 -17.17
CA GLY A 1065 -30.72 -26.40 -16.70
C GLY A 1065 -29.91 -27.07 -15.58
N THR A 1066 -30.09 -26.57 -14.36
CA THR A 1066 -29.41 -26.98 -13.13
C THR A 1066 -30.38 -27.70 -12.22
N LYS A 1067 -29.87 -28.62 -11.41
CA LYS A 1067 -30.65 -29.23 -10.32
C LYS A 1067 -30.45 -28.46 -9.02
N LEU A 1068 -31.44 -28.50 -8.15
CA LEU A 1068 -31.41 -27.79 -6.86
C LEU A 1068 -30.17 -28.16 -6.03
N GLU A 1069 -29.89 -29.46 -5.93
CA GLU A 1069 -28.75 -30.00 -5.18
C GLU A 1069 -27.38 -29.67 -5.79
N GLU A 1070 -27.34 -29.22 -7.05
CA GLU A 1070 -26.08 -28.83 -7.70
C GLU A 1070 -25.68 -27.40 -7.33
N VAL A 1071 -26.65 -26.49 -7.24
CA VAL A 1071 -26.40 -25.03 -7.09
C VAL A 1071 -26.48 -24.52 -5.66
N ALA A 1072 -27.06 -25.30 -4.75
CA ALA A 1072 -27.32 -24.88 -3.38
C ALA A 1072 -26.83 -25.93 -2.35
N PRO A 1073 -25.58 -25.79 -1.84
CA PRO A 1073 -25.07 -26.65 -0.79
C PRO A 1073 -25.63 -26.24 0.58
N TRP A 1074 -26.85 -26.67 0.91
CA TRP A 1074 -27.57 -26.25 2.12
C TRP A 1074 -26.84 -26.57 3.43
N TRP A 1075 -26.27 -27.78 3.55
CA TRP A 1075 -25.44 -28.17 4.69
C TRP A 1075 -24.34 -27.15 5.04
N PHE A 1076 -23.73 -26.51 4.03
CA PHE A 1076 -22.67 -25.54 4.25
C PHE A 1076 -23.25 -24.21 4.74
N ALA A 1077 -24.36 -23.77 4.16
CA ALA A 1077 -25.08 -22.59 4.64
C ALA A 1077 -25.52 -22.78 6.11
N ASP A 1078 -26.01 -23.96 6.48
CA ASP A 1078 -26.37 -24.28 7.87
C ASP A 1078 -25.17 -24.16 8.83
N ILE A 1079 -23.97 -24.59 8.42
CA ILE A 1079 -22.74 -24.40 9.23
C ILE A 1079 -22.39 -22.93 9.38
N VAL A 1080 -22.46 -22.16 8.28
CA VAL A 1080 -22.19 -20.72 8.30
C VAL A 1080 -23.13 -20.01 9.29
N PHE A 1081 -24.42 -20.36 9.29
CA PHE A 1081 -25.45 -19.76 10.14
C PHE A 1081 -25.55 -20.37 11.55
N CYS A 1082 -24.57 -21.18 11.97
CA CYS A 1082 -24.37 -21.55 13.37
C CYS A 1082 -22.94 -21.25 13.86
N SER A 1083 -22.11 -20.64 13.02
CA SER A 1083 -20.74 -20.25 13.37
C SER A 1083 -20.71 -18.86 14.00
N GLU A 1084 -19.73 -18.62 14.87
CA GLU A 1084 -19.53 -17.34 15.55
C GLU A 1084 -18.03 -16.97 15.64
N ASP A 1085 -17.74 -15.68 15.48
CA ASP A 1085 -16.42 -15.06 15.66
C ASP A 1085 -15.28 -15.78 14.93
N LEU A 1086 -15.43 -16.07 13.64
CA LEU A 1086 -14.39 -16.73 12.81
C LEU A 1086 -13.64 -15.73 11.93
N LEU A 1087 -13.01 -14.73 12.54
CA LEU A 1087 -12.29 -13.66 11.83
C LEU A 1087 -10.80 -13.97 11.65
N SER A 1088 -10.20 -13.46 10.57
CA SER A 1088 -8.77 -13.58 10.28
C SER A 1088 -8.09 -12.23 10.06
N SER A 1089 -6.87 -12.06 10.57
CA SER A 1089 -6.11 -10.83 10.37
C SER A 1089 -5.48 -10.76 8.97
N MET A 1090 -5.50 -9.57 8.35
CA MET A 1090 -4.80 -9.26 7.10
C MET A 1090 -3.45 -8.56 7.31
N ASN A 1091 -2.98 -8.42 8.56
CA ASN A 1091 -1.80 -7.61 8.89
C ASN A 1091 -0.51 -8.13 8.26
N LYS A 1092 -0.32 -9.45 8.21
CA LYS A 1092 0.85 -10.07 7.60
C LYS A 1092 0.94 -9.77 6.10
N ASN A 1093 -0.19 -9.87 5.40
CA ASN A 1093 -0.31 -9.54 3.98
C ASN A 1093 0.14 -8.10 3.69
N ARG A 1094 -0.40 -7.14 4.46
CA ARG A 1094 -0.07 -5.71 4.29
C ARG A 1094 1.40 -5.43 4.56
N LYS A 1095 1.98 -6.08 5.58
CA LYS A 1095 3.42 -5.98 5.88
C LYS A 1095 4.30 -6.49 4.74
N HIS A 1096 3.83 -7.49 4.00
CA HIS A 1096 4.56 -8.07 2.87
C HIS A 1096 4.20 -7.41 1.52
N GLY A 1097 3.44 -6.31 1.54
CA GLY A 1097 3.14 -5.51 0.34
C GLY A 1097 1.84 -5.87 -0.38
N PHE A 1098 1.06 -6.84 0.10
CA PHE A 1098 -0.27 -7.10 -0.45
C PHE A 1098 -1.32 -6.21 0.21
N LEU A 1099 -1.81 -5.22 -0.55
CA LEU A 1099 -2.81 -4.23 -0.11
C LEU A 1099 -4.20 -4.45 -0.73
N GLY A 1100 -4.43 -5.60 -1.38
CA GLY A 1100 -5.72 -5.93 -1.99
C GLY A 1100 -6.85 -5.92 -0.96
N PHE A 1101 -8.00 -5.34 -1.33
CA PHE A 1101 -9.21 -5.29 -0.51
C PHE A 1101 -10.45 -5.42 -1.39
N ARG A 1102 -11.59 -5.75 -0.77
CA ARG A 1102 -12.93 -5.62 -1.34
C ARG A 1102 -13.89 -5.14 -0.26
N ASP A 1103 -14.89 -4.34 -0.62
CA ASP A 1103 -16.04 -4.09 0.26
C ASP A 1103 -16.92 -5.34 0.25
N SER A 1104 -17.18 -5.92 1.42
CA SER A 1104 -17.94 -7.18 1.54
C SER A 1104 -19.40 -7.06 1.08
N LYS A 1105 -20.06 -5.91 1.29
CA LYS A 1105 -21.44 -5.68 0.82
C LYS A 1105 -21.47 -5.57 -0.71
N LYS A 1106 -20.55 -4.82 -1.31
CA LYS A 1106 -20.44 -4.70 -2.78
C LYS A 1106 -20.01 -6.00 -3.43
N SER A 1107 -19.07 -6.73 -2.83
CA SER A 1107 -18.66 -8.07 -3.27
C SER A 1107 -19.87 -9.02 -3.28
N PHE A 1108 -20.64 -9.05 -2.19
CA PHE A 1108 -21.84 -9.87 -2.08
C PHE A 1108 -22.86 -9.59 -3.20
N VAL A 1109 -23.18 -8.31 -3.45
CA VAL A 1109 -24.07 -7.90 -4.54
C VAL A 1109 -23.50 -8.25 -5.91
N SER A 1110 -22.22 -7.96 -6.16
CA SER A 1110 -21.54 -8.30 -7.42
C SER A 1110 -21.59 -9.81 -7.73
N TRP A 1111 -21.46 -10.67 -6.72
CA TRP A 1111 -21.58 -12.11 -6.91
C TRP A 1111 -23.03 -12.58 -7.10
N ILE A 1112 -24.03 -11.90 -6.52
CA ILE A 1112 -25.45 -12.11 -6.84
C ILE A 1112 -25.71 -11.74 -8.31
N GLU A 1113 -25.20 -10.61 -8.78
CA GLU A 1113 -25.33 -10.17 -10.18
C GLU A 1113 -24.69 -11.19 -11.13
N LYS A 1114 -23.49 -11.69 -10.84
CA LYS A 1114 -22.85 -12.75 -11.64
C LYS A 1114 -23.69 -14.03 -11.70
N MET A 1115 -24.44 -14.37 -10.65
CA MET A 1115 -25.39 -15.48 -10.67
C MET A 1115 -26.57 -15.23 -11.63
N ARG A 1116 -27.07 -13.99 -11.72
CA ARG A 1116 -28.12 -13.57 -12.69
C ARG A 1116 -27.59 -13.53 -14.13
N GLU A 1117 -26.43 -12.93 -14.35
CA GLU A 1117 -25.79 -12.82 -15.67
C GLU A 1117 -25.54 -14.18 -16.32
N ASN A 1118 -25.15 -15.16 -15.50
CA ASN A 1118 -24.94 -16.54 -15.94
C ASN A 1118 -26.22 -17.39 -15.92
N LYS A 1119 -27.38 -16.76 -15.70
CA LYS A 1119 -28.71 -17.38 -15.70
C LYS A 1119 -28.80 -18.57 -14.74
N ILE A 1120 -28.21 -18.45 -13.56
CA ILE A 1120 -28.38 -19.47 -12.50
C ILE A 1120 -29.61 -19.16 -11.65
N VAL A 1121 -29.89 -17.87 -11.41
CA VAL A 1121 -31.12 -17.37 -10.78
C VAL A 1121 -31.78 -16.33 -11.69
N PRO A 1122 -33.10 -16.05 -11.53
CA PRO A 1122 -33.76 -14.92 -12.20
C PRO A 1122 -33.15 -13.59 -11.77
#